data_AF-A0A518DMM0-F1
#
_entry.id   AF-A0A518DMM0-F1
#
_cell.length_a   1.000
_cell.length_b   1.000
_cell.length_c   1.000
_cell.angle_alpha   90.00
_cell.angle_beta   90.00
_cell.angle_gamma   90.00
#
_symmetry.space_group_name_H-M   'P 1'
#
loop_
_entity.id
_entity.type
_entity.pdbx_description
1 polymer ?
#
loop_
_entity_poly.entity_id
_entity_poly.type
_entity_poly.pdbx_seq_one_letter_code
_entity_poly.pdbx_strand_id
1 'polypeptide(L)'
;MNRSCLLLLGSVFAGLLSPAFAQELQPVDTSRLIGSPDPLPLETRPAFPPLKFERPIELTFAPPGDERLFVVEQGGVVRTFLNQSDAPQSKIFLDLREKVSREGNEEGLLGFALHPQFQENGRVFVYYSTAKPQRMSIVARLETTPDRQQVDPQTETVLLKIPQPFSNHNGGSIRFGPDGYLYIGLGDGGLGNDPYGNGQDLSTLLGSILRIDVDAADKPLPYGIPADNPFVDHPQARAEIYAYGFRNVWRLSFDRETGQLWCGDVGQERYEEVNRVVRGGNHGWNLREGRHPFAAHAKTAAPLVEPVAEYFHGEGQSITGGLVYRGKKLPDFRGAYFFADYVSGFVWTVRREGDEWKMKKVADTGLAIAAFGEDRDGEMYLCAFDGAIYHLQPRKEDIEQEAAAFPQTLADTGLFASVADHQLVKGIIPYDVNVPFWSDNARKERFIALPSKASVQFSREGEWEFPVGTVLIKTFLLPIDQSAPGKPKDFRRLETRLFVHGRAGWAGYTYIWNKAQDSARLLEGRATQEFTIKTPQGEKQQTWPYPSRADCMACHSKAEKFVLGWNTLQLNRPVAEALGAKQNQIAFFAEQGFFSQDTAPSETALSESELPAYPALRTAEEEAAAAMDAMHVDRYARAWLEVNCAMCHQPDGIAGKVGSETVDLRYATPLQEMGIFRRPPGQGQLSPQGSAVLAPGDPAHSELLHRLGSRGPRQMPPLATNLPDDTATRILEQWIRSQKAPGQENSGER
;
A
#
# COMPACT_ATOMS: atom_id res chain seq x y z
N MET A 1 -64.43 -28.94 -2.04
CA MET A 1 -64.05 -29.56 -3.32
C MET A 1 -63.55 -28.46 -4.25
N ASN A 2 -62.29 -28.58 -4.71
CA ASN A 2 -61.66 -28.12 -5.99
C ASN A 2 -62.44 -27.14 -6.89
N ARG A 3 -61.84 -26.19 -7.64
CA ARG A 3 -60.44 -25.85 -7.98
C ARG A 3 -60.45 -24.55 -8.82
N SER A 4 -59.39 -23.76 -8.68
CA SER A 4 -58.68 -22.99 -9.72
C SER A 4 -59.37 -21.84 -10.48
N CYS A 5 -59.03 -20.61 -10.09
CA CYS A 5 -58.91 -19.46 -11.00
C CYS A 5 -57.42 -19.10 -11.12
N LEU A 6 -56.87 -19.19 -12.34
CA LEU A 6 -55.58 -18.60 -12.70
C LEU A 6 -55.73 -17.07 -12.69
N LEU A 7 -54.85 -16.39 -11.95
CA LEU A 7 -54.64 -14.95 -12.06
C LEU A 7 -53.24 -14.69 -12.61
N LEU A 8 -53.21 -14.14 -13.82
CA LEU A 8 -52.06 -13.51 -14.45
C LEU A 8 -51.62 -12.31 -13.60
N LEU A 9 -50.35 -12.29 -13.17
CA LEU A 9 -49.66 -11.08 -12.72
C LEU A 9 -48.47 -10.86 -13.65
N GLY A 10 -48.65 -9.94 -14.60
CA GLY A 10 -47.59 -9.46 -15.48
C GLY A 10 -46.60 -8.58 -14.72
N SER A 11 -45.32 -8.90 -14.86
CA SER A 11 -44.19 -8.08 -14.48
C SER A 11 -43.97 -6.96 -15.50
N VAL A 12 -43.99 -5.71 -15.03
CA VAL A 12 -43.64 -4.52 -15.81
C VAL A 12 -42.12 -4.37 -15.76
N PHE A 13 -41.43 -4.95 -16.74
CA PHE A 13 -40.08 -4.55 -17.19
C PHE A 13 -39.95 -4.97 -18.66
N ALA A 14 -40.57 -4.19 -19.54
CA ALA A 14 -40.41 -4.33 -20.98
C ALA A 14 -40.18 -2.94 -21.58
N GLY A 15 -39.04 -2.35 -21.22
CA GLY A 15 -38.43 -1.24 -21.95
C GLY A 15 -37.47 -1.81 -22.99
N LEU A 16 -37.99 -2.09 -24.19
CA LEU A 16 -37.31 -2.23 -25.50
C LEU A 16 -35.81 -2.58 -25.47
N LEU A 17 -35.48 -3.84 -25.19
CA LEU A 17 -34.33 -4.51 -25.80
C LEU A 17 -34.88 -5.38 -26.95
N SER A 18 -34.60 -5.00 -28.19
CA SER A 18 -34.92 -5.83 -29.36
C SER A 18 -34.17 -7.17 -29.29
N PRO A 19 -34.76 -8.30 -29.71
CA PRO A 19 -34.08 -9.58 -29.77
C PRO A 19 -33.23 -9.62 -31.04
N ALA A 20 -31.93 -9.35 -30.90
CA ALA A 20 -30.95 -9.59 -31.94
C ALA A 20 -29.64 -10.01 -31.29
N PHE A 21 -29.54 -11.27 -30.87
CA PHE A 21 -28.27 -11.83 -30.41
C PHE A 21 -27.84 -12.97 -31.33
N ALA A 22 -27.25 -12.55 -32.44
CA ALA A 22 -26.26 -13.26 -33.22
C ALA A 22 -25.24 -12.22 -33.68
N GLN A 23 -24.65 -11.47 -32.74
CA GLN A 23 -23.65 -10.46 -33.07
C GLN A 23 -22.40 -10.72 -32.25
N GLU A 24 -21.40 -11.27 -32.93
CA GLU A 24 -20.01 -11.44 -32.51
C GLU A 24 -19.50 -10.22 -31.70
N LEU A 25 -18.66 -10.45 -30.69
CA LEU A 25 -18.11 -9.40 -29.83
C LEU A 25 -17.63 -8.20 -30.65
N GLN A 26 -18.12 -7.00 -30.31
CA GLN A 26 -17.70 -5.76 -30.93
C GLN A 26 -16.66 -5.07 -30.03
N PRO A 27 -15.46 -4.78 -30.55
CA PRO A 27 -14.49 -3.97 -29.84
C PRO A 27 -15.07 -2.61 -29.46
N VAL A 28 -14.75 -2.14 -28.26
CA VAL A 28 -15.14 -0.83 -27.75
C VAL A 28 -13.93 0.09 -27.80
N ASP A 29 -14.09 1.29 -28.34
CA ASP A 29 -13.04 2.31 -28.30
C ASP A 29 -12.85 2.83 -26.87
N THR A 30 -11.79 2.37 -26.21
CA THR A 30 -11.40 2.79 -24.86
C THR A 30 -10.19 3.72 -24.88
N SER A 31 -9.79 4.22 -26.06
CA SER A 31 -8.57 5.03 -26.25
C SER A 31 -8.54 6.29 -25.36
N ARG A 32 -9.72 6.86 -25.08
CA ARG A 32 -9.90 8.04 -24.21
C ARG A 32 -9.50 7.80 -22.76
N LEU A 33 -9.43 6.54 -22.32
CA LEU A 33 -9.13 6.16 -20.94
C LEU A 33 -7.69 5.65 -20.77
N ILE A 34 -6.88 5.61 -21.83
CA ILE A 34 -5.52 5.05 -21.79
C ILE A 34 -4.51 6.00 -21.13
N GLY A 35 -4.82 7.30 -21.06
CA GLY A 35 -4.04 8.29 -20.32
C GLY A 35 -4.37 8.32 -18.82
N SER A 36 -3.92 9.39 -18.15
CA SER A 36 -4.25 9.68 -16.75
C SER A 36 -4.75 11.12 -16.60
N PRO A 37 -5.70 11.42 -15.71
CA PRO A 37 -6.02 12.80 -15.32
C PRO A 37 -4.89 13.43 -14.49
N ASP A 38 -4.01 12.60 -13.91
CA ASP A 38 -2.80 13.01 -13.19
C ASP A 38 -1.58 12.30 -13.80
N PRO A 39 -1.15 12.69 -15.01
CA PRO A 39 0.03 12.10 -15.61
C PRO A 39 1.26 12.43 -14.76
N LEU A 40 2.11 11.43 -14.56
CA LEU A 40 3.34 11.60 -13.79
C LEU A 40 4.31 12.47 -14.60
N PRO A 41 4.79 13.62 -14.07
CA PRO A 41 5.60 14.58 -14.81
C PRO A 41 7.06 14.17 -15.02
N LEU A 42 7.60 13.26 -14.20
CA LEU A 42 9.01 12.90 -14.20
C LEU A 42 9.25 11.44 -14.59
N GLU A 43 10.40 11.19 -15.22
CA GLU A 43 10.92 9.86 -15.52
C GLU A 43 12.37 9.71 -15.03
N THR A 44 12.81 8.47 -14.82
CA THR A 44 14.19 8.16 -14.41
C THR A 44 15.12 7.95 -15.60
N ARG A 45 16.38 8.37 -15.44
CA ARG A 45 17.48 8.04 -16.36
C ARG A 45 18.76 7.73 -15.57
N PRO A 46 19.59 6.77 -16.01
CA PRO A 46 20.88 6.53 -15.39
C PRO A 46 21.75 7.79 -15.42
N ALA A 47 22.25 8.21 -14.25
CA ALA A 47 23.10 9.40 -14.11
C ALA A 47 24.56 9.13 -14.49
N PHE A 48 25.04 7.91 -14.20
CA PHE A 48 26.41 7.47 -14.48
C PHE A 48 26.38 6.09 -15.17
N PRO A 49 25.96 5.99 -16.45
CA PRO A 49 25.74 4.70 -17.12
C PRO A 49 26.90 3.69 -17.06
N PRO A 50 28.19 4.09 -17.10
CA PRO A 50 29.30 3.14 -17.00
C PRO A 50 29.49 2.52 -15.60
N LEU A 51 28.91 3.13 -14.56
CA LEU A 51 29.15 2.73 -13.17
C LEU A 51 28.07 1.78 -12.65
N LYS A 52 28.51 0.83 -11.83
CA LYS A 52 27.67 -0.14 -11.12
C LYS A 52 28.14 -0.25 -9.68
N PHE A 53 27.19 -0.36 -8.76
CA PHE A 53 27.41 -0.42 -7.31
C PHE A 53 26.67 -1.61 -6.69
N GLU A 54 27.15 -2.10 -5.56
CA GLU A 54 26.51 -3.17 -4.82
C GLU A 54 25.60 -2.62 -3.70
N ARG A 55 24.28 -2.68 -3.92
CA ARG A 55 23.26 -2.18 -2.98
C ARG A 55 23.62 -0.77 -2.47
N PRO A 56 23.66 0.23 -3.37
CA PRO A 56 23.96 1.60 -2.99
C PRO A 56 22.85 2.12 -2.07
N ILE A 57 23.24 2.62 -0.92
CA ILE A 57 22.33 3.12 0.11
C ILE A 57 22.55 4.60 0.41
N GLU A 58 23.50 5.26 -0.25
CA GLU A 58 23.70 6.69 -0.10
C GLU A 58 24.57 7.21 -1.23
N LEU A 59 24.29 8.44 -1.68
CA LEU A 59 25.23 9.23 -2.47
C LEU A 59 25.39 10.59 -1.80
N THR A 60 26.63 11.01 -1.61
CA THR A 60 26.97 12.32 -1.07
C THR A 60 28.15 12.94 -1.83
N PHE A 61 28.50 14.18 -1.53
CA PHE A 61 29.48 14.96 -2.25
C PHE A 61 30.54 15.55 -1.32
N ALA A 62 31.71 15.84 -1.86
CA ALA A 62 32.78 16.49 -1.11
C ALA A 62 32.48 17.98 -0.82
N PRO A 63 32.98 18.54 0.30
CA PRO A 63 32.96 19.99 0.52
C PRO A 63 33.66 20.79 -0.60
N PRO A 64 33.46 22.12 -0.66
CA PRO A 64 34.09 22.98 -1.68
C PRO A 64 35.59 22.72 -1.85
N GLY A 65 36.05 22.69 -3.10
CA GLY A 65 37.46 22.38 -3.45
C GLY A 65 37.69 20.93 -3.91
N ASP A 66 36.71 20.04 -3.77
CA ASP A 66 36.78 18.65 -4.23
C ASP A 66 35.52 18.31 -5.05
N GLU A 67 35.70 17.73 -6.24
CA GLU A 67 34.62 17.46 -7.20
C GLU A 67 34.10 16.02 -7.14
N ARG A 68 34.55 15.26 -6.14
CA ARG A 68 34.17 13.86 -5.98
C ARG A 68 32.76 13.69 -5.41
N LEU A 69 32.11 12.65 -5.91
CA LEU A 69 30.97 12.01 -5.27
C LEU A 69 31.44 10.76 -4.51
N PHE A 70 30.63 10.37 -3.53
CA PHE A 70 30.83 9.18 -2.72
C PHE A 70 29.54 8.37 -2.70
N VAL A 71 29.63 7.09 -3.05
CA VAL A 71 28.51 6.14 -2.98
C VAL A 71 28.81 5.13 -1.88
N VAL A 72 27.87 4.98 -0.96
CA VAL A 72 27.96 4.02 0.14
C VAL A 72 27.28 2.73 -0.30
N GLU A 73 28.02 1.63 -0.27
CA GLU A 73 27.54 0.28 -0.51
C GLU A 73 27.27 -0.38 0.83
N GLN A 74 26.05 -0.92 1.01
CA GLN A 74 25.60 -1.51 2.28
C GLN A 74 26.59 -2.56 2.82
N GLY A 75 27.31 -3.24 1.91
CA GLY A 75 28.38 -4.20 2.17
C GLY A 75 29.54 -3.73 3.04
N GLY A 76 29.69 -2.43 3.29
CA GLY A 76 30.82 -1.90 4.06
C GLY A 76 31.86 -1.19 3.22
N VAL A 77 31.51 -0.76 2.00
CA VAL A 77 32.43 -0.07 1.09
C VAL A 77 31.90 1.32 0.78
N VAL A 78 32.79 2.32 0.77
CA VAL A 78 32.50 3.63 0.17
C VAL A 78 33.30 3.74 -1.10
N ARG A 79 32.63 4.02 -2.22
CA ARG A 79 33.27 4.24 -3.52
C ARG A 79 33.28 5.72 -3.86
N THR A 80 34.29 6.19 -4.59
CA THR A 80 34.41 7.58 -5.02
C THR A 80 34.76 7.72 -6.50
N PHE A 81 34.28 8.78 -7.13
CA PHE A 81 34.50 9.13 -8.54
C PHE A 81 34.21 10.62 -8.75
N LEU A 82 34.66 11.20 -9.87
CA LEU A 82 34.36 12.59 -10.22
C LEU A 82 32.90 12.72 -10.69
N ASN A 83 32.25 13.84 -10.38
CA ASN A 83 30.87 14.11 -10.82
C ASN A 83 30.79 14.38 -12.34
N GLN A 84 30.95 13.33 -13.15
CA GLN A 84 30.92 13.36 -14.60
C GLN A 84 30.08 12.18 -15.09
N SER A 85 29.12 12.42 -15.97
CA SER A 85 28.18 11.38 -16.45
C SER A 85 28.88 10.20 -17.14
N ASP A 86 30.04 10.46 -17.75
CA ASP A 86 30.88 9.47 -18.45
C ASP A 86 32.05 8.96 -17.58
N ALA A 87 32.00 9.16 -16.26
CA ALA A 87 33.01 8.65 -15.34
C ALA A 87 33.24 7.14 -15.59
N PRO A 88 34.45 6.73 -16.02
CA PRO A 88 34.67 5.38 -16.55
C PRO A 88 34.77 4.31 -15.45
N GLN A 89 35.11 4.70 -14.23
CA GLN A 89 35.26 3.80 -13.09
C GLN A 89 35.15 4.55 -11.77
N SER A 90 34.80 3.82 -10.71
CA SER A 90 34.86 4.29 -9.32
C SER A 90 35.95 3.57 -8.54
N LYS A 91 36.56 4.27 -7.58
CA LYS A 91 37.63 3.75 -6.70
C LYS A 91 37.09 3.45 -5.32
N ILE A 92 37.68 2.49 -4.60
CA ILE A 92 37.39 2.29 -3.18
C ILE A 92 38.02 3.44 -2.39
N PHE A 93 37.19 4.15 -1.64
CA PHE A 93 37.58 5.22 -0.72
C PHE A 93 37.73 4.70 0.72
N LEU A 94 36.83 3.80 1.14
CA LEU A 94 36.85 3.14 2.45
C LEU A 94 36.37 1.70 2.31
N ASP A 95 37.01 0.78 3.04
CA ASP A 95 36.63 -0.64 3.12
C ASP A 95 36.57 -1.08 4.59
N LEU A 96 35.37 -1.41 5.05
CA LEU A 96 35.04 -1.90 6.39
C LEU A 96 34.38 -3.28 6.35
N ARG A 97 34.47 -4.03 5.25
CA ARG A 97 33.80 -5.33 5.08
C ARG A 97 34.08 -6.32 6.21
N GLU A 98 35.29 -6.28 6.78
CA GLU A 98 35.70 -7.13 7.90
C GLU A 98 35.06 -6.75 9.25
N LYS A 99 34.55 -5.53 9.40
CA LYS A 99 33.90 -5.04 10.63
C LYS A 99 32.37 -5.06 10.56
N VAL A 100 31.82 -4.92 9.36
CA VAL A 100 30.39 -4.70 9.12
C VAL A 100 29.62 -6.02 9.14
N SER A 101 28.55 -6.07 9.93
CA SER A 101 27.55 -7.15 9.87
C SER A 101 26.53 -6.89 8.77
N ARG A 102 26.14 -7.97 8.09
CA ARG A 102 24.99 -8.03 7.20
C ARG A 102 24.17 -9.31 7.44
N GLU A 103 24.14 -9.79 8.69
CA GLU A 103 23.29 -10.92 9.06
C GLU A 103 21.80 -10.57 8.91
N GLY A 104 21.41 -9.34 9.29
CA GLY A 104 20.10 -8.77 8.98
C GLY A 104 20.09 -7.99 7.66
N ASN A 105 18.93 -7.92 6.99
CA ASN A 105 18.80 -7.17 5.72
C ASN A 105 18.91 -5.65 5.89
N GLU A 106 18.58 -5.11 7.07
CA GLU A 106 18.73 -3.70 7.41
C GLU A 106 20.09 -3.38 8.04
N GLU A 107 20.95 -4.37 8.23
CA GLU A 107 22.31 -4.17 8.72
C GLU A 107 23.28 -3.83 7.59
N GLY A 108 24.36 -3.16 7.95
CA GLY A 108 25.45 -2.86 7.03
C GLY A 108 26.25 -1.64 7.46
N LEU A 109 26.98 -1.07 6.52
CA LEU A 109 27.38 0.33 6.57
C LEU A 109 26.19 1.15 6.12
N LEU A 110 25.57 1.91 7.04
CA LEU A 110 24.26 2.54 6.83
C LEU A 110 24.34 4.06 6.68
N GLY A 111 25.40 4.67 7.19
CA GLY A 111 25.62 6.11 7.14
C GLY A 111 27.07 6.46 6.92
N PHE A 112 27.29 7.55 6.18
CA PHE A 112 28.59 8.13 5.92
C PHE A 112 28.47 9.66 5.91
N ALA A 113 29.42 10.35 6.51
CA ALA A 113 29.49 11.80 6.43
C ALA A 113 30.94 12.28 6.40
N LEU A 114 31.21 13.27 5.55
CA LEU A 114 32.45 14.02 5.57
C LEU A 114 32.31 15.16 6.60
N HIS A 115 33.37 15.43 7.37
CA HIS A 115 33.36 16.59 8.26
C HIS A 115 33.12 17.89 7.46
N PRO A 116 32.43 18.92 8.01
CA PRO A 116 32.29 20.22 7.34
C PRO A 116 33.64 20.85 6.96
N GLN A 117 34.68 20.58 7.76
CA GLN A 117 36.08 20.99 7.52
C GLN A 117 36.96 19.86 6.93
N PHE A 118 36.38 18.92 6.17
CA PHE A 118 37.10 17.75 5.64
C PHE A 118 38.38 18.09 4.87
N GLN A 119 38.41 19.21 4.14
CA GLN A 119 39.61 19.63 3.42
C GLN A 119 40.80 19.93 4.35
N GLU A 120 40.51 20.43 5.55
CA GLU A 120 41.51 20.78 6.56
C GLU A 120 41.90 19.54 7.39
N ASN A 121 40.90 18.83 7.93
CA ASN A 121 41.13 17.78 8.93
C ASN A 121 41.10 16.34 8.38
N GLY A 122 40.56 16.12 7.18
CA GLY A 122 40.46 14.80 6.57
C GLY A 122 39.58 13.80 7.32
N ARG A 123 38.71 14.26 8.22
CA ARG A 123 37.87 13.40 9.07
C ARG A 123 36.60 12.97 8.35
N VAL A 124 36.27 11.70 8.50
CA VAL A 124 35.03 11.10 8.02
C VAL A 124 34.33 10.37 9.16
N PHE A 125 33.02 10.19 9.04
CA PHE A 125 32.19 9.55 10.04
C PHE A 125 31.39 8.45 9.39
N VAL A 126 31.21 7.36 10.11
CA VAL A 126 30.47 6.18 9.65
C VAL A 126 29.49 5.73 10.71
N TYR A 127 28.40 5.15 10.24
CA TYR A 127 27.47 4.36 11.04
C TYR A 127 27.43 2.95 10.46
N TYR A 128 27.73 1.94 11.27
CA TYR A 128 27.63 0.55 10.82
C TYR A 128 27.16 -0.42 11.89
N SER A 129 26.57 -1.53 11.45
CA SER A 129 26.13 -2.62 12.32
C SER A 129 27.25 -3.62 12.58
N THR A 130 27.32 -4.18 13.78
CA THR A 130 28.13 -5.35 14.14
C THR A 130 27.23 -6.39 14.79
N ALA A 131 27.44 -7.69 14.54
CA ALA A 131 26.68 -8.77 15.19
C ALA A 131 27.46 -9.51 16.28
N LYS A 132 28.79 -9.34 16.33
CA LYS A 132 29.69 -10.08 17.22
C LYS A 132 30.67 -9.13 17.92
N PRO A 133 30.94 -9.29 19.23
CA PRO A 133 30.38 -10.30 20.15
C PRO A 133 28.90 -10.05 20.53
N GLN A 134 28.37 -8.87 20.22
CA GLN A 134 26.97 -8.49 20.45
C GLN A 134 26.47 -7.65 19.28
N ARG A 135 25.16 -7.70 19.02
CA ARG A 135 24.51 -6.84 18.04
C ARG A 135 24.51 -5.38 18.50
N MET A 136 25.17 -4.51 17.73
CA MET A 136 25.32 -3.10 18.03
C MET A 136 25.34 -2.29 16.74
N SER A 137 24.96 -1.03 16.88
CA SER A 137 25.28 0.02 15.93
C SER A 137 26.45 0.84 16.45
N ILE A 138 27.42 1.09 15.58
CA ILE A 138 28.65 1.81 15.89
C ILE A 138 28.66 3.11 15.11
N VAL A 139 28.87 4.22 15.82
CA VAL A 139 29.21 5.51 15.22
C VAL A 139 30.68 5.74 15.45
N ALA A 140 31.45 5.95 14.39
CA ALA A 140 32.89 6.13 14.49
C ALA A 140 33.39 7.25 13.60
N ARG A 141 34.50 7.86 14.03
CA ARG A 141 35.31 8.79 13.26
C ARG A 141 36.53 8.06 12.71
N LEU A 142 36.87 8.29 11.44
CA LEU A 142 38.11 7.85 10.82
C LEU A 142 38.82 9.03 10.15
N GLU A 143 40.09 8.84 9.82
CA GLU A 143 40.92 9.83 9.14
C GLU A 143 41.38 9.30 7.78
N THR A 144 41.46 10.22 6.83
CA THR A 144 42.01 9.95 5.51
C THR A 144 43.52 9.95 5.49
N THR A 145 44.09 9.28 4.49
CA THR A 145 45.48 9.47 4.09
C THR A 145 45.76 10.95 3.81
N PRO A 146 47.02 11.42 3.91
CA PRO A 146 47.36 12.83 3.69
C PRO A 146 46.92 13.39 2.33
N ASP A 147 46.86 12.55 1.29
CA ASP A 147 46.41 12.91 -0.07
C ASP A 147 44.88 12.91 -0.25
N ARG A 148 44.12 12.58 0.81
CA ARG A 148 42.66 12.49 0.86
C ARG A 148 42.07 11.50 -0.15
N GLN A 149 42.85 10.55 -0.66
CA GLN A 149 42.38 9.58 -1.66
C GLN A 149 41.74 8.34 -1.04
N GLN A 150 42.10 7.99 0.18
CA GLN A 150 41.57 6.82 0.91
C GLN A 150 41.39 7.13 2.39
N VAL A 151 40.53 6.40 3.07
CA VAL A 151 40.39 6.37 4.52
C VAL A 151 41.20 5.21 5.08
N ASP A 152 41.97 5.46 6.14
CA ASP A 152 42.69 4.39 6.84
C ASP A 152 41.77 3.77 7.92
N PRO A 153 41.30 2.51 7.77
CA PRO A 153 40.42 1.86 8.73
C PRO A 153 41.02 1.67 10.13
N GLN A 154 42.36 1.82 10.27
CA GLN A 154 43.08 1.69 11.54
C GLN A 154 42.99 2.96 12.41
N THR A 155 42.62 4.10 11.83
CA THR A 155 42.47 5.39 12.54
C THR A 155 41.15 5.50 13.32
N GLU A 156 40.35 4.44 13.33
CA GLU A 156 39.00 4.43 13.89
C GLU A 156 38.97 4.84 15.37
N THR A 157 38.19 5.88 15.64
CA THR A 157 37.78 6.29 16.98
C THR A 157 36.28 6.06 17.12
N VAL A 158 35.88 5.08 17.93
CA VAL A 158 34.46 4.83 18.22
C VAL A 158 33.90 5.95 19.10
N LEU A 159 32.83 6.58 18.62
CA LEU A 159 32.13 7.66 19.31
C LEU A 159 30.96 7.11 20.13
N LEU A 160 30.11 6.29 19.51
CA LEU A 160 28.95 5.67 20.14
C LEU A 160 28.92 4.17 19.88
N LYS A 161 28.49 3.41 20.90
CA LYS A 161 28.09 2.01 20.78
C LYS A 161 26.66 1.89 21.28
N ILE A 162 25.76 1.50 20.38
CA ILE A 162 24.33 1.48 20.64
C ILE A 162 23.87 0.02 20.54
N PRO A 163 23.53 -0.64 21.66
CA PRO A 163 22.99 -1.99 21.62
C PRO A 163 21.71 -2.05 20.78
N GLN A 164 21.64 -3.03 19.88
CA GLN A 164 20.46 -3.28 19.05
C GLN A 164 19.81 -4.59 19.51
N PRO A 165 18.55 -4.58 19.97
CA PRO A 165 17.90 -5.80 20.43
C PRO A 165 17.61 -6.76 19.27
N PHE A 166 17.38 -6.24 18.05
CA PHE A 166 17.07 -7.03 16.86
C PHE A 166 17.86 -6.59 15.61
N SER A 167 17.73 -7.37 14.54
CA SER A 167 18.45 -7.20 13.27
C SER A 167 17.79 -6.23 12.28
N ASN A 168 16.73 -5.55 12.71
CA ASN A 168 15.95 -4.60 11.94
C ASN A 168 15.66 -3.34 12.77
N HIS A 169 15.15 -2.30 12.10
CA HIS A 169 14.93 -0.96 12.62
C HIS A 169 16.22 -0.31 13.14
N ASN A 170 17.31 -0.52 12.40
CA ASN A 170 18.62 -0.04 12.80
C ASN A 170 18.87 1.43 12.43
N GLY A 171 17.98 2.07 11.65
CA GLY A 171 18.17 3.42 11.14
C GLY A 171 19.53 3.59 10.46
N GLY A 172 20.32 4.57 10.92
CA GLY A 172 21.74 4.69 10.62
C GLY A 172 22.13 5.81 9.66
N SER A 173 21.17 6.62 9.22
CA SER A 173 21.50 7.84 8.48
C SER A 173 22.19 8.85 9.40
N ILE A 174 23.32 9.41 8.94
CA ILE A 174 24.09 10.43 9.68
C ILE A 174 24.34 11.66 8.81
N ARG A 175 24.15 12.86 9.35
CA ARG A 175 24.33 14.12 8.61
C ARG A 175 24.88 15.20 9.52
N PHE A 176 25.76 16.04 8.99
CA PHE A 176 26.09 17.29 9.66
C PHE A 176 24.96 18.30 9.44
N GLY A 177 24.51 18.90 10.54
CA GLY A 177 23.58 20.02 10.50
C GLY A 177 24.28 21.32 10.09
N PRO A 178 23.50 22.37 9.76
CA PRO A 178 24.04 23.70 9.47
C PRO A 178 24.72 24.34 10.69
N ASP A 179 24.46 23.80 11.88
CA ASP A 179 25.08 24.16 13.15
C ASP A 179 26.45 23.48 13.39
N GLY A 180 26.88 22.60 12.48
CA GLY A 180 28.17 21.90 12.57
C GLY A 180 28.15 20.63 13.42
N TYR A 181 27.01 20.26 14.00
CA TYR A 181 26.88 19.05 14.82
C TYR A 181 26.50 17.83 13.98
N LEU A 182 26.85 16.64 14.47
CA LEU A 182 26.50 15.38 13.82
C LEU A 182 25.13 14.90 14.33
N TYR A 183 24.19 14.74 13.39
CA TYR A 183 22.87 14.17 13.63
C TYR A 183 22.84 12.71 13.22
N ILE A 184 22.19 11.87 14.03
CA ILE A 184 22.18 10.41 13.88
C ILE A 184 20.75 9.91 14.02
N GLY A 185 20.19 9.32 12.97
CA GLY A 185 18.83 8.75 12.98
C GLY A 185 18.84 7.29 13.43
N LEU A 186 17.98 6.95 14.38
CA LEU A 186 17.84 5.60 14.93
C LEU A 186 16.39 5.15 14.84
N GLY A 187 16.18 3.86 14.59
CA GLY A 187 14.90 3.22 14.84
C GLY A 187 14.77 2.76 16.30
N ASP A 188 13.60 2.23 16.64
CA ASP A 188 13.26 1.66 17.95
C ASP A 188 14.05 0.38 18.29
N GLY A 189 14.90 -0.10 17.37
CA GLY A 189 15.73 -1.28 17.54
C GLY A 189 15.03 -2.60 17.28
N GLY A 190 13.77 -2.56 16.86
CA GLY A 190 13.14 -3.64 16.14
C GLY A 190 12.24 -4.58 16.93
N LEU A 191 11.90 -5.63 16.17
CA LEU A 191 10.61 -6.31 16.08
C LEU A 191 9.40 -5.39 15.91
N GLY A 192 8.30 -5.99 15.44
CA GLY A 192 7.05 -5.28 15.30
C GLY A 192 6.50 -4.81 16.64
N ASN A 193 5.94 -3.62 16.62
CA ASN A 193 5.20 -2.92 17.67
C ASN A 193 6.03 -2.37 18.82
N ASP A 194 7.35 -2.28 18.66
CA ASP A 194 8.25 -1.75 19.68
C ASP A 194 8.05 -2.45 21.05
N PRO A 195 8.46 -3.73 21.17
CA PRO A 195 8.20 -4.53 22.37
C PRO A 195 8.82 -3.96 23.65
N TYR A 196 9.81 -3.06 23.52
CA TYR A 196 10.47 -2.39 24.64
C TYR A 196 9.96 -0.97 24.89
N GLY A 197 9.07 -0.44 24.04
CA GLY A 197 8.56 0.93 24.16
C GLY A 197 9.63 2.00 23.94
N ASN A 198 10.68 1.68 23.20
CA ASN A 198 11.84 2.55 22.95
C ASN A 198 11.45 3.86 22.25
N GLY A 199 10.39 3.88 21.43
CA GLY A 199 9.91 5.08 20.78
C GLY A 199 9.49 6.19 21.76
N GLN A 200 9.08 5.83 22.98
CA GLN A 200 8.65 6.80 24.01
C GLN A 200 9.58 6.87 25.23
N ASP A 201 10.63 6.04 25.29
CA ASP A 201 11.56 5.98 26.42
C ASP A 201 12.79 6.86 26.17
N LEU A 202 12.87 7.99 26.87
CA LEU A 202 14.01 8.92 26.78
C LEU A 202 15.29 8.40 27.45
N SER A 203 15.24 7.28 28.19
CA SER A 203 16.42 6.70 28.85
C SER A 203 17.29 5.88 27.89
N THR A 204 16.76 5.52 26.72
CA THR A 204 17.47 4.87 25.61
C THR A 204 17.77 5.86 24.47
N LEU A 205 18.72 5.50 23.60
CA LEU A 205 18.98 6.26 22.36
C LEU A 205 18.11 5.80 21.20
N LEU A 206 17.47 4.63 21.31
CA LEU A 206 16.63 4.05 20.26
C LEU A 206 15.36 4.90 20.08
N GLY A 207 14.73 4.78 18.90
CA GLY A 207 13.51 5.51 18.54
C GLY A 207 13.69 7.04 18.45
N SER A 208 14.92 7.49 18.21
CA SER A 208 15.31 8.90 18.35
C SER A 208 16.21 9.40 17.22
N ILE A 209 16.25 10.71 17.06
CA ILE A 209 17.32 11.42 16.34
C ILE A 209 18.24 12.04 17.39
N LEU A 210 19.54 11.75 17.30
CA LEU A 210 20.56 12.29 18.20
C LEU A 210 21.25 13.51 17.57
N ARG A 211 21.88 14.34 18.41
CA ARG A 211 22.74 15.47 18.01
C ARG A 211 23.94 15.57 18.95
N ILE A 212 25.16 15.42 18.41
CA ILE A 212 26.41 15.42 19.19
C ILE A 212 27.47 16.36 18.59
N ASP A 213 28.37 16.84 19.44
CA ASP A 213 29.55 17.62 19.05
C ASP A 213 30.76 16.70 18.86
N VAL A 214 31.24 16.58 17.62
CA VAL A 214 32.37 15.70 17.29
C VAL A 214 33.74 16.38 17.37
N ASP A 215 33.76 17.69 17.59
CA ASP A 215 34.97 18.51 17.72
C ASP A 215 35.34 18.79 19.18
N ALA A 216 34.38 18.66 20.10
CA ALA A 216 34.60 18.66 21.54
C ALA A 216 34.60 17.24 22.13
N ALA A 217 35.16 17.08 23.34
CA ALA A 217 35.08 15.83 24.09
C ALA A 217 34.77 16.12 25.57
N ASP A 218 33.59 15.69 26.02
CA ASP A 218 33.13 15.84 27.40
C ASP A 218 33.42 14.56 28.18
N LYS A 219 34.67 14.42 28.63
CA LYS A 219 35.14 13.20 29.30
C LYS A 219 34.14 12.75 30.40
N PRO A 220 33.71 11.47 30.39
CA PRO A 220 34.32 10.34 29.69
C PRO A 220 33.87 10.14 28.23
N LEU A 221 32.96 10.96 27.69
CA LEU A 221 32.50 10.83 26.32
C LEU A 221 33.60 11.29 25.33
N PRO A 222 33.81 10.55 24.22
CA PRO A 222 34.77 10.94 23.18
C PRO A 222 34.22 12.02 22.22
N TYR A 223 33.06 12.57 22.55
CA TYR A 223 32.33 13.64 21.86
C TYR A 223 31.72 14.58 22.93
N GLY A 224 31.30 15.78 22.54
CA GLY A 224 30.60 16.72 23.40
C GLY A 224 29.08 16.68 23.26
N ILE A 225 28.38 17.15 24.28
CA ILE A 225 26.93 17.34 24.23
C ILE A 225 26.63 18.82 23.98
N PRO A 226 25.96 19.19 22.87
CA PRO A 226 25.54 20.56 22.67
C PRO A 226 24.70 21.06 23.85
N ALA A 227 25.08 22.18 24.44
CA ALA A 227 24.43 22.73 25.65
C ALA A 227 22.96 23.10 25.41
N ASP A 228 22.60 23.34 24.15
CA ASP A 228 21.24 23.59 23.70
C ASP A 228 20.54 22.32 23.20
N ASN A 229 20.96 21.11 23.58
CA ASN A 229 20.11 19.93 23.36
C ASN A 229 18.87 19.98 24.28
N PRO A 230 17.70 19.48 23.84
CA PRO A 230 16.42 19.69 24.54
C PRO A 230 16.30 18.94 25.88
N PHE A 231 17.11 17.91 26.11
CA PHE A 231 16.97 17.03 27.26
C PHE A 231 18.20 17.01 28.19
N VAL A 232 19.12 17.97 28.05
CA VAL A 232 20.37 18.02 28.85
C VAL A 232 20.13 18.06 30.36
N ASP A 233 19.06 18.76 30.79
CA ASP A 233 18.71 18.91 32.21
C ASP A 233 17.66 17.88 32.67
N HIS A 234 17.23 16.96 31.79
CA HIS A 234 16.21 15.98 32.14
C HIS A 234 16.86 14.74 32.79
N PRO A 235 16.60 14.45 34.08
CA PRO A 235 17.41 13.51 34.88
C PRO A 235 17.35 12.05 34.42
N GLN A 236 16.34 11.69 33.63
CA GLN A 236 16.15 10.34 33.11
C GLN A 236 16.34 10.25 31.60
N ALA A 237 16.65 11.37 30.93
CA ALA A 237 16.81 11.39 29.49
C ALA A 237 18.29 11.29 29.11
N ARG A 238 18.54 10.73 27.93
CA ARG A 238 19.83 10.79 27.28
C ARG A 238 20.03 12.18 26.68
N ALA A 239 21.10 12.87 27.10
CA ALA A 239 21.38 14.25 26.70
C ALA A 239 21.72 14.38 25.20
N GLU A 240 22.03 13.27 24.54
CA GLU A 240 22.24 13.16 23.09
C GLU A 240 20.95 13.35 22.28
N ILE A 241 19.77 13.12 22.85
CA ILE A 241 18.49 13.11 22.13
C ILE A 241 18.14 14.53 21.67
N TYR A 242 17.87 14.67 20.36
CA TYR A 242 17.36 15.89 19.74
C TYR A 242 15.85 15.83 19.52
N ALA A 243 15.31 14.68 19.09
CA ALA A 243 13.89 14.41 18.93
C ALA A 243 13.64 12.90 19.09
N TYR A 244 12.42 12.49 19.42
CA TYR A 244 12.08 11.10 19.72
C TYR A 244 10.68 10.74 19.19
N GLY A 245 10.26 9.49 19.36
CA GLY A 245 8.96 9.02 18.87
C GLY A 245 9.00 8.53 17.43
N PHE A 246 10.12 7.93 17.01
CA PHE A 246 10.29 7.36 15.68
C PHE A 246 10.36 5.83 15.71
N ARG A 247 9.98 5.19 14.61
CA ARG A 247 10.01 3.73 14.45
C ARG A 247 11.29 3.23 13.81
N ASN A 248 11.60 3.71 12.61
CA ASN A 248 12.77 3.36 11.82
C ASN A 248 13.13 4.51 10.86
N VAL A 249 13.85 5.51 11.38
CA VAL A 249 14.35 6.65 10.61
C VAL A 249 15.33 6.17 9.53
N TRP A 250 14.88 6.07 8.28
CA TRP A 250 15.68 5.50 7.19
C TRP A 250 16.68 6.50 6.60
N ARG A 251 16.23 7.72 6.24
CA ARG A 251 17.09 8.80 5.74
C ARG A 251 16.79 10.14 6.40
N LEU A 252 17.88 10.82 6.77
CA LEU A 252 17.91 12.21 7.21
C LEU A 252 18.38 13.12 6.07
N SER A 253 17.81 14.32 5.99
CA SER A 253 18.37 15.40 5.18
C SER A 253 18.07 16.76 5.81
N PHE A 254 19.01 17.68 5.61
CA PHE A 254 18.81 19.09 5.90
C PHE A 254 18.45 19.81 4.62
N ASP A 255 17.43 20.65 4.68
CA ASP A 255 17.21 21.63 3.63
C ASP A 255 18.35 22.65 3.65
N ARG A 256 19.18 22.64 2.60
CA ARG A 256 20.38 23.50 2.48
C ARG A 256 20.08 25.00 2.56
N GLU A 257 18.85 25.42 2.28
CA GLU A 257 18.48 26.83 2.31
C GLU A 257 17.90 27.26 3.66
N THR A 258 17.10 26.41 4.31
CA THR A 258 16.39 26.78 5.56
C THR A 258 17.00 26.17 6.81
N GLY A 259 17.87 25.16 6.68
CA GLY A 259 18.42 24.40 7.79
C GLY A 259 17.42 23.45 8.47
N GLN A 260 16.21 23.29 7.90
CA GLN A 260 15.21 22.39 8.46
C GLN A 260 15.62 20.92 8.27
N LEU A 261 15.57 20.15 9.36
CA LEU A 261 15.77 18.70 9.33
C LEU A 261 14.50 17.97 8.91
N TRP A 262 14.64 17.04 7.98
CA TRP A 262 13.60 16.16 7.46
C TRP A 262 14.00 14.70 7.62
N CYS A 263 13.01 13.82 7.75
CA CYS A 263 13.23 12.38 7.65
C CYS A 263 12.04 11.64 7.03
N GLY A 264 12.33 10.48 6.46
CA GLY A 264 11.33 9.42 6.25
C GLY A 264 11.42 8.42 7.40
N ASP A 265 10.28 8.06 7.97
CA ASP A 265 10.17 7.08 9.05
C ASP A 265 9.31 5.90 8.58
N VAL A 266 9.90 4.69 8.58
CA VAL A 266 9.25 3.51 8.00
C VAL A 266 8.14 3.01 8.91
N GLY A 267 6.93 2.96 8.35
CA GLY A 267 5.72 2.45 8.98
C GLY A 267 5.77 0.97 9.32
N GLN A 268 4.78 0.47 10.06
CA GLN A 268 4.70 -0.96 10.34
C GLN A 268 3.71 -1.69 9.46
N GLU A 269 2.44 -1.34 9.57
CA GLU A 269 1.31 -2.10 9.05
C GLU A 269 0.50 -1.29 8.04
N ARG A 270 0.36 0.03 8.27
CA ARG A 270 -0.63 0.83 7.54
C ARG A 270 -0.09 2.08 6.94
N TYR A 271 0.79 2.82 7.61
CA TYR A 271 1.14 4.16 7.15
C TYR A 271 2.64 4.38 7.18
N GLU A 272 3.15 4.80 6.04
CA GLU A 272 4.47 5.37 5.85
C GLU A 272 4.41 6.89 6.06
N GLU A 273 5.46 7.51 6.61
CA GLU A 273 5.42 8.94 6.94
C GLU A 273 6.70 9.75 6.64
N VAL A 274 6.48 11.02 6.30
CA VAL A 274 7.53 12.04 6.21
C VAL A 274 7.38 13.00 7.38
N ASN A 275 8.47 13.24 8.08
CA ASN A 275 8.52 14.13 9.23
C ASN A 275 9.40 15.35 8.96
N ARG A 276 8.91 16.50 9.40
CA ARG A 276 9.71 17.72 9.55
C ARG A 276 10.10 17.80 11.02
N VAL A 277 11.34 17.43 11.32
CA VAL A 277 11.79 17.16 12.69
C VAL A 277 11.83 18.44 13.52
N VAL A 278 11.31 18.39 14.73
CA VAL A 278 11.27 19.52 15.67
C VAL A 278 12.14 19.20 16.89
N ARG A 279 12.99 20.15 17.29
CA ARG A 279 13.82 20.04 18.50
C ARG A 279 12.93 19.76 19.74
N GLY A 280 13.20 18.66 20.43
CA GLY A 280 12.45 18.18 21.59
C GLY A 280 11.09 17.57 21.24
N GLY A 281 10.75 17.46 19.96
CA GLY A 281 9.47 16.96 19.47
C GLY A 281 9.32 15.46 19.69
N ASN A 282 8.09 15.06 20.05
CA ASN A 282 7.65 13.67 20.07
C ASN A 282 6.87 13.37 18.78
N HIS A 283 7.43 12.53 17.91
CA HIS A 283 6.83 12.14 16.64
C HIS A 283 5.82 10.98 16.77
N GLY A 284 5.66 10.42 17.98
CA GLY A 284 4.47 9.70 18.41
C GLY A 284 4.53 8.18 18.31
N TRP A 285 5.54 7.57 17.68
CA TRP A 285 5.71 6.12 17.73
C TRP A 285 6.06 5.65 19.15
N ASN A 286 5.47 4.59 19.72
CA ASN A 286 4.49 3.66 19.15
C ASN A 286 3.02 3.95 19.57
N LEU A 287 2.72 5.17 20.03
CA LEU A 287 1.35 5.58 20.37
C LEU A 287 0.49 5.73 19.10
N ARG A 288 1.11 6.18 18.00
CA ARG A 288 0.50 6.33 16.68
C ARG A 288 1.43 5.83 15.57
N GLU A 289 0.84 5.63 14.41
CA GLU A 289 1.50 5.31 13.13
C GLU A 289 0.89 6.26 12.09
N GLY A 290 1.70 7.13 11.48
CA GLY A 290 1.17 8.28 10.78
C GLY A 290 0.41 9.20 11.73
N ARG A 291 -0.75 9.67 11.29
CA ARG A 291 -1.71 10.48 12.08
C ARG A 291 -2.71 9.62 12.85
N HIS A 292 -2.50 8.30 12.89
CA HIS A 292 -3.51 7.35 13.32
C HIS A 292 -3.12 6.62 14.61
N PRO A 293 -4.04 6.45 15.57
CA PRO A 293 -3.79 5.65 16.77
C PRO A 293 -3.30 4.23 16.43
N PHE A 294 -2.22 3.80 17.09
CA PHE A 294 -1.64 2.46 16.90
C PHE A 294 -2.02 1.53 18.07
N ALA A 295 -1.80 1.95 19.33
CA ALA A 295 -2.07 1.14 20.52
C ALA A 295 -3.42 1.47 21.23
N ALA A 296 -3.93 0.54 22.06
CA ALA A 296 -5.16 0.74 22.87
C ALA A 296 -5.06 1.91 23.87
N HIS A 297 -3.83 2.35 24.17
CA HIS A 297 -3.51 3.48 25.05
C HIS A 297 -2.90 4.67 24.29
N ALA A 298 -3.27 4.89 23.02
CA ALA A 298 -2.79 6.01 22.17
C ALA A 298 -3.10 7.44 22.70
N LYS A 299 -3.57 7.58 23.95
CA LYS A 299 -3.84 8.87 24.58
C LYS A 299 -2.62 9.27 25.41
N THR A 300 -1.85 10.22 24.89
CA THR A 300 -0.87 11.00 25.67
C THR A 300 -1.43 12.39 25.94
N ALA A 301 -1.03 12.99 27.06
CA ALA A 301 -1.33 14.38 27.38
C ALA A 301 -0.38 15.37 26.67
N ALA A 302 0.77 14.90 26.19
CA ALA A 302 1.73 15.72 25.48
C ALA A 302 1.34 15.87 23.99
N PRO A 303 1.48 17.06 23.40
CA PRO A 303 1.22 17.24 21.98
C PRO A 303 2.24 16.43 21.15
N LEU A 304 1.74 15.71 20.15
CA LEU A 304 2.56 14.98 19.18
C LEU A 304 2.79 15.84 17.93
N VAL A 305 3.97 15.70 17.30
CA VAL A 305 4.36 16.49 16.13
C VAL A 305 3.86 15.82 14.86
N GLU A 306 2.77 16.31 14.26
CA GLU A 306 2.18 15.69 13.06
C GLU A 306 3.19 15.49 11.91
N PRO A 307 3.19 14.32 11.24
CA PRO A 307 3.92 14.15 10.00
C PRO A 307 3.38 15.11 8.94
N VAL A 308 4.24 15.55 8.02
CA VAL A 308 3.84 16.47 6.94
C VAL A 308 3.21 15.75 5.76
N ALA A 309 3.52 14.47 5.58
CA ALA A 309 2.89 13.57 4.61
C ALA A 309 2.81 12.15 5.18
N GLU A 310 1.78 11.41 4.79
CA GLU A 310 1.65 9.98 5.04
C GLU A 310 0.97 9.32 3.84
N TYR A 311 1.23 8.04 3.61
CA TYR A 311 0.50 7.24 2.63
C TYR A 311 0.26 5.82 3.14
N PHE A 312 -0.81 5.19 2.65
CA PHE A 312 -1.21 3.86 3.09
C PHE A 312 -0.30 2.78 2.48
N HIS A 313 -0.09 1.65 3.18
CA HIS A 313 0.77 0.55 2.70
C HIS A 313 0.33 -0.07 1.36
N GLY A 314 -0.93 0.15 0.98
CA GLY A 314 -1.45 -0.17 -0.34
C GLY A 314 -0.89 0.68 -1.49
N GLU A 315 -0.32 1.86 -1.21
CA GLU A 315 0.35 2.71 -2.20
C GLU A 315 1.86 2.45 -2.27
N GLY A 316 2.49 2.09 -1.15
CA GLY A 316 3.92 1.76 -1.00
C GLY A 316 4.17 1.23 0.41
N GLN A 317 5.21 0.43 0.65
CA GLN A 317 5.35 -0.37 1.89
C GLN A 317 6.66 -0.14 2.65
N SER A 318 7.49 0.81 2.21
CA SER A 318 8.75 1.11 2.87
C SER A 318 9.27 2.47 2.41
N ILE A 319 8.97 3.53 3.17
CA ILE A 319 9.43 4.86 2.81
C ILE A 319 10.94 4.98 2.92
N THR A 320 11.55 5.54 1.88
CA THR A 320 12.98 5.80 1.86
C THR A 320 13.33 7.15 2.48
N GLY A 321 12.37 8.07 2.57
CA GLY A 321 12.66 9.50 2.77
C GLY A 321 13.38 10.09 1.55
N GLY A 322 13.99 11.26 1.70
CA GLY A 322 14.73 11.93 0.63
C GLY A 322 15.26 13.29 1.03
N LEU A 323 15.09 14.31 0.19
CA LEU A 323 15.66 15.65 0.38
C LEU A 323 14.82 16.77 -0.22
N VAL A 324 15.04 18.00 0.27
CA VAL A 324 14.48 19.21 -0.35
C VAL A 324 15.29 19.57 -1.59
N TYR A 325 14.67 19.57 -2.75
CA TYR A 325 15.38 19.82 -4.01
C TYR A 325 15.80 21.30 -4.13
N ARG A 326 17.09 21.54 -4.34
CA ARG A 326 17.67 22.89 -4.48
C ARG A 326 18.45 23.10 -5.78
N GLY A 327 18.45 22.10 -6.67
CA GLY A 327 19.07 22.15 -7.99
C GLY A 327 18.32 23.02 -8.99
N LYS A 328 18.82 23.02 -10.23
CA LYS A 328 18.37 23.89 -11.33
C LYS A 328 17.73 23.12 -12.49
N LYS A 329 17.98 21.82 -12.62
CA LYS A 329 17.42 21.00 -13.72
C LYS A 329 15.90 20.81 -13.64
N LEU A 330 15.31 20.86 -12.43
CA LEU A 330 13.87 20.72 -12.19
C LEU A 330 13.30 21.98 -11.52
N PRO A 331 13.23 23.13 -12.22
CA PRO A 331 12.93 24.43 -11.62
C PRO A 331 11.57 24.46 -10.89
N ASP A 332 10.54 23.80 -11.42
CA ASP A 332 9.19 23.77 -10.83
C ASP A 332 9.11 22.99 -9.51
N PHE A 333 10.15 22.21 -9.21
CA PHE A 333 10.24 21.38 -8.03
C PHE A 333 11.19 21.94 -6.97
N ARG A 334 11.81 23.11 -7.23
CA ARG A 334 12.72 23.73 -6.25
C ARG A 334 11.98 24.05 -4.94
N GLY A 335 12.52 23.58 -3.83
CA GLY A 335 11.94 23.73 -2.50
C GLY A 335 10.91 22.67 -2.12
N ALA A 336 10.56 21.74 -3.03
CA ALA A 336 9.76 20.57 -2.68
C ALA A 336 10.65 19.49 -2.03
N TYR A 337 10.12 18.81 -1.01
CA TYR A 337 10.77 17.63 -0.43
C TYR A 337 10.42 16.40 -1.26
N PHE A 338 11.41 15.79 -1.90
CA PHE A 338 11.27 14.53 -2.61
C PHE A 338 11.44 13.36 -1.64
N PHE A 339 10.66 12.32 -1.87
CA PHE A 339 10.80 11.04 -1.19
C PHE A 339 10.31 9.91 -2.09
N ALA A 340 10.76 8.70 -1.79
CA ALA A 340 10.41 7.51 -2.55
C ALA A 340 10.00 6.38 -1.62
N ASP A 341 9.50 5.31 -2.22
CA ASP A 341 9.17 4.07 -1.56
C ASP A 341 9.97 2.92 -2.18
N TYR A 342 10.62 2.13 -1.34
CA TYR A 342 11.55 1.08 -1.76
C TYR A 342 10.83 -0.08 -2.47
N VAL A 343 9.59 -0.39 -2.10
CA VAL A 343 8.86 -1.56 -2.63
C VAL A 343 8.12 -1.23 -3.92
N SER A 344 7.41 -0.10 -3.95
CA SER A 344 6.64 0.33 -5.11
C SER A 344 7.49 0.97 -6.20
N GLY A 345 8.58 1.66 -5.82
CA GLY A 345 9.40 2.45 -6.73
C GLY A 345 8.76 3.78 -7.15
N PHE A 346 7.67 4.17 -6.51
CA PHE A 346 7.07 5.48 -6.71
C PHE A 346 7.93 6.57 -6.06
N VAL A 347 7.89 7.77 -6.66
CA VAL A 347 8.49 8.98 -6.12
C VAL A 347 7.39 10.02 -5.94
N TRP A 348 7.41 10.70 -4.80
CA TRP A 348 6.51 11.79 -4.47
C TRP A 348 7.29 13.05 -4.13
N THR A 349 6.54 14.15 -4.14
CA THR A 349 6.96 15.41 -3.55
C THR A 349 5.96 15.83 -2.48
N VAL A 350 6.44 16.51 -1.46
CA VAL A 350 5.60 17.28 -0.54
C VAL A 350 6.09 18.71 -0.48
N ARG A 351 5.16 19.66 -0.62
CA ARG A 351 5.43 21.10 -0.47
C ARG A 351 4.28 21.77 0.25
N ARG A 352 4.57 22.90 0.89
CA ARG A 352 3.54 23.69 1.57
C ARG A 352 2.87 24.64 0.57
N GLU A 353 1.55 24.58 0.49
CA GLU A 353 0.72 25.48 -0.32
C GLU A 353 -0.27 26.17 0.61
N GLY A 354 -0.01 27.44 0.93
CA GLY A 354 -0.71 28.14 2.01
C GLY A 354 -0.45 27.49 3.37
N ASP A 355 -1.51 27.05 4.04
CA ASP A 355 -1.43 26.38 5.35
C ASP A 355 -1.42 24.85 5.28
N GLU A 356 -1.56 24.27 4.08
CA GLU A 356 -1.62 22.83 3.90
C GLU A 356 -0.34 22.27 3.27
N TRP A 357 0.00 21.05 3.66
CA TRP A 357 1.00 20.25 2.94
C TRP A 357 0.33 19.49 1.81
N LYS A 358 0.86 19.62 0.60
CA LYS A 358 0.38 18.90 -0.58
C LYS A 358 1.41 17.85 -0.98
N MET A 359 0.99 16.60 -0.88
CA MET A 359 1.73 15.44 -1.38
C MET A 359 1.28 15.14 -2.81
N LYS A 360 2.22 14.95 -3.74
CA LYS A 360 1.94 14.59 -5.13
C LYS A 360 2.90 13.51 -5.61
N LYS A 361 2.36 12.44 -6.20
CA LYS A 361 3.18 11.43 -6.91
C LYS A 361 3.71 12.05 -8.20
N VAL A 362 5.02 11.94 -8.43
CA VAL A 362 5.71 12.61 -9.55
C VAL A 362 6.38 11.65 -10.52
N ALA A 363 6.69 10.42 -10.10
CA ALA A 363 7.25 9.37 -10.96
C ALA A 363 6.84 7.98 -10.48
N ASP A 364 6.76 7.04 -11.44
CA ASP A 364 6.74 5.60 -11.21
C ASP A 364 7.96 5.03 -11.91
N THR A 365 8.93 4.58 -11.12
CA THR A 365 10.24 4.21 -11.62
C THR A 365 10.37 2.70 -11.82
N GLY A 366 9.54 1.90 -11.15
CA GLY A 366 9.72 0.46 -11.02
C GLY A 366 11.03 0.03 -10.33
N LEU A 367 11.79 0.96 -9.73
CA LEU A 367 13.08 0.71 -9.09
C LEU A 367 12.93 0.47 -7.59
N ALA A 368 13.75 -0.40 -7.03
CA ALA A 368 13.93 -0.53 -5.59
C ALA A 368 14.86 0.60 -5.09
N ILE A 369 14.28 1.80 -4.90
CA ILE A 369 15.00 3.01 -4.48
C ILE A 369 15.33 2.89 -2.99
N ALA A 370 16.62 2.88 -2.64
CA ALA A 370 17.06 2.69 -1.26
C ALA A 370 17.57 3.98 -0.59
N ALA A 371 17.90 5.00 -1.39
CA ALA A 371 18.25 6.32 -0.89
C ALA A 371 18.17 7.39 -1.97
N PHE A 372 18.19 8.63 -1.51
CA PHE A 372 18.52 9.80 -2.32
C PHE A 372 19.96 10.21 -2.07
N GLY A 373 20.52 10.92 -3.04
CA GLY A 373 21.75 11.68 -2.87
C GLY A 373 21.64 13.04 -3.54
N GLU A 374 22.60 13.90 -3.28
CA GLU A 374 22.73 15.19 -3.93
C GLU A 374 24.18 15.48 -4.29
N ASP A 375 24.38 16.40 -5.23
CA ASP A 375 25.69 17.00 -5.48
C ASP A 375 25.76 18.44 -4.95
N ARG A 376 26.94 19.06 -5.14
CA ARG A 376 27.20 20.42 -4.67
C ARG A 376 26.25 21.48 -5.23
N ASP A 377 25.74 21.26 -6.44
CA ASP A 377 24.84 22.19 -7.13
C ASP A 377 23.38 21.99 -6.69
N GLY A 378 23.12 21.01 -5.81
CA GLY A 378 21.81 20.66 -5.32
C GLY A 378 21.03 19.78 -6.30
N GLU A 379 21.70 19.24 -7.32
CA GLU A 379 21.08 18.24 -8.19
C GLU A 379 20.92 16.93 -7.43
N MET A 380 19.79 16.28 -7.65
CA MET A 380 19.36 15.12 -6.89
C MET A 380 19.56 13.83 -7.69
N TYR A 381 19.93 12.78 -6.96
CA TYR A 381 20.15 11.44 -7.48
C TYR A 381 19.35 10.41 -6.66
N LEU A 382 19.01 9.29 -7.30
CA LEU A 382 18.37 8.13 -6.68
C LEU A 382 19.36 6.96 -6.68
N CYS A 383 19.54 6.31 -5.53
CA CYS A 383 20.29 5.08 -5.39
C CYS A 383 19.33 3.89 -5.46
N ALA A 384 19.50 3.01 -6.44
CA ALA A 384 18.64 1.83 -6.59
C ALA A 384 19.42 0.52 -6.40
N PHE A 385 18.76 -0.50 -5.87
CA PHE A 385 19.39 -1.81 -5.59
C PHE A 385 19.65 -2.67 -6.82
N ASP A 386 19.23 -2.21 -8.00
CA ASP A 386 19.75 -2.75 -9.26
C ASP A 386 21.23 -2.38 -9.48
N GLY A 387 21.80 -1.51 -8.62
CA GLY A 387 23.19 -1.10 -8.60
C GLY A 387 23.49 0.17 -9.39
N ALA A 388 22.48 0.83 -9.97
CA ALA A 388 22.66 2.08 -10.71
C ALA A 388 22.26 3.31 -9.87
N ILE A 389 22.82 4.45 -10.27
CA ILE A 389 22.44 5.77 -9.78
C ILE A 389 21.65 6.48 -10.88
N TYR A 390 20.51 7.04 -10.52
CA TYR A 390 19.58 7.68 -11.46
C TYR A 390 19.42 9.17 -11.15
N HIS A 391 19.02 9.96 -12.13
CA HIS A 391 18.38 11.25 -11.91
C HIS A 391 16.93 11.20 -12.39
N LEU A 392 16.12 12.17 -11.95
CA LEU A 392 14.81 12.46 -12.52
C LEU A 392 14.92 13.57 -13.55
N GLN A 393 14.16 13.44 -14.63
CA GLN A 393 14.01 14.48 -15.64
C GLN A 393 12.54 14.65 -16.03
N PRO A 394 12.14 15.81 -16.58
CA PRO A 394 10.80 15.97 -17.14
C PRO A 394 10.57 14.97 -18.27
N ARG A 395 9.36 14.39 -18.31
CA ARG A 395 8.92 13.61 -19.46
C ARG A 395 8.84 14.49 -20.70
N LYS A 396 9.06 13.86 -21.86
CA LYS A 396 8.98 14.56 -23.16
C LYS A 396 7.54 14.73 -23.64
N GLU A 397 6.63 13.88 -23.17
CA GLU A 397 5.23 13.96 -23.54
C GLU A 397 4.56 15.20 -22.93
N ASP A 398 3.57 15.76 -23.64
CA ASP A 398 2.76 16.87 -23.14
C ASP A 398 1.79 16.36 -22.08
N ILE A 399 2.23 16.45 -20.83
CA ILE A 399 1.47 16.01 -19.66
C ILE A 399 0.21 16.86 -19.45
N GLU A 400 0.18 18.13 -19.87
CA GLU A 400 -1.00 18.98 -19.74
C GLU A 400 -2.06 18.56 -20.76
N GLN A 401 -1.63 18.27 -21.98
CA GLN A 401 -2.51 17.72 -23.01
C GLN A 401 -3.03 16.33 -22.63
N GLU A 402 -2.18 15.46 -22.05
CA GLU A 402 -2.59 14.13 -21.58
C GLU A 402 -3.68 14.23 -20.50
N ALA A 403 -3.47 15.10 -19.51
CA ALA A 403 -4.45 15.35 -18.43
C ALA A 403 -5.75 15.94 -18.97
N ALA A 404 -5.66 16.96 -19.83
CA ALA A 404 -6.82 17.65 -20.41
C ALA A 404 -7.64 16.75 -21.34
N ALA A 405 -7.00 15.77 -21.98
CA ALA A 405 -7.68 14.79 -22.81
C ALA A 405 -8.42 13.71 -22.00
N PHE A 406 -8.14 13.56 -20.71
CA PHE A 406 -8.76 12.53 -19.88
C PHE A 406 -10.23 12.90 -19.57
N PRO A 407 -11.20 11.98 -19.76
CA PRO A 407 -12.63 12.20 -19.51
C PRO A 407 -12.94 12.75 -18.12
N GLN A 408 -13.59 13.93 -18.05
CA GLN A 408 -14.02 14.54 -16.79
C GLN A 408 -15.45 14.15 -16.40
N THR A 409 -16.27 13.75 -17.36
CA THR A 409 -17.60 13.20 -17.13
C THR A 409 -17.72 11.78 -17.67
N LEU A 410 -18.69 11.03 -17.14
CA LEU A 410 -18.97 9.67 -17.61
C LEU A 410 -19.40 9.65 -19.09
N ALA A 411 -19.99 10.74 -19.59
CA ALA A 411 -20.36 10.89 -21.00
C ALA A 411 -19.12 10.99 -21.91
N ASP A 412 -18.07 11.68 -21.45
CA ASP A 412 -16.85 11.89 -22.23
C ASP A 412 -16.05 10.59 -22.45
N THR A 413 -16.27 9.58 -21.60
CA THR A 413 -15.59 8.28 -21.65
C THR A 413 -15.83 7.51 -22.95
N GLY A 414 -16.95 7.77 -23.64
CA GLY A 414 -17.38 6.99 -24.80
C GLY A 414 -17.98 5.62 -24.46
N LEU A 415 -18.12 5.27 -23.17
CA LEU A 415 -18.69 3.98 -22.75
C LEU A 415 -20.23 3.97 -22.71
N PHE A 416 -20.87 5.15 -22.73
CA PHE A 416 -22.32 5.30 -22.63
C PHE A 416 -22.89 5.97 -23.88
N ALA A 417 -23.89 5.35 -24.49
CA ALA A 417 -24.71 5.96 -25.54
C ALA A 417 -25.66 7.03 -24.95
N SER A 418 -26.15 6.81 -23.72
CA SER A 418 -26.89 7.80 -22.93
C SER A 418 -26.55 7.60 -21.46
N VAL A 419 -25.97 8.61 -20.80
CA VAL A 419 -25.71 8.56 -19.35
C VAL A 419 -27.02 8.70 -18.57
N ALA A 420 -27.94 9.54 -19.02
CA ALA A 420 -29.22 9.77 -18.33
C ALA A 420 -30.09 8.51 -18.28
N ASP A 421 -30.17 7.80 -19.41
CA ASP A 421 -30.89 6.53 -19.50
C ASP A 421 -30.04 5.33 -19.06
N HIS A 422 -28.77 5.58 -18.73
CA HIS A 422 -27.77 4.57 -18.34
C HIS A 422 -27.61 3.47 -19.40
N GLN A 423 -27.66 3.88 -20.65
CA GLN A 423 -27.50 3.03 -21.82
C GLN A 423 -26.03 2.98 -22.24
N LEU A 424 -25.42 1.80 -22.13
CA LEU A 424 -24.06 1.53 -22.57
C LEU A 424 -23.97 1.46 -24.11
N VAL A 425 -22.77 1.72 -24.65
CA VAL A 425 -22.53 1.50 -26.09
C VAL A 425 -22.53 0.01 -26.44
N LYS A 426 -22.79 -0.31 -27.71
CA LYS A 426 -22.73 -1.69 -28.22
C LYS A 426 -21.32 -2.26 -28.04
N GLY A 427 -21.24 -3.56 -27.72
CA GLY A 427 -19.98 -4.27 -27.47
C GLY A 427 -19.59 -4.39 -25.99
N ILE A 428 -20.17 -3.56 -25.11
CA ILE A 428 -19.99 -3.70 -23.67
C ILE A 428 -20.81 -4.90 -23.16
N ILE A 429 -20.17 -5.78 -22.40
CA ILE A 429 -20.76 -7.04 -21.96
C ILE A 429 -21.07 -6.99 -20.47
N PRO A 430 -22.33 -7.22 -20.03
CA PRO A 430 -22.63 -7.37 -18.61
C PRO A 430 -22.18 -8.73 -18.08
N TYR A 431 -21.86 -8.77 -16.79
CA TYR A 431 -21.53 -10.01 -16.10
C TYR A 431 -21.99 -9.97 -14.65
N ASP A 432 -22.11 -11.14 -14.03
CA ASP A 432 -22.38 -11.26 -12.60
C ASP A 432 -21.32 -12.14 -11.94
N VAL A 433 -21.32 -12.15 -10.60
CA VAL A 433 -20.34 -12.86 -9.78
C VAL A 433 -21.05 -13.68 -8.71
N ASN A 434 -20.57 -14.88 -8.43
CA ASN A 434 -21.18 -15.78 -7.44
C ASN A 434 -21.26 -15.18 -6.03
N VAL A 435 -20.18 -14.52 -5.59
CA VAL A 435 -20.11 -13.88 -4.25
C VAL A 435 -19.70 -12.42 -4.40
N PRO A 436 -20.60 -11.45 -4.21
CA PRO A 436 -20.26 -10.04 -4.33
C PRO A 436 -19.45 -9.55 -3.10
N PHE A 437 -18.40 -8.78 -3.35
CA PHE A 437 -17.71 -8.02 -2.28
C PHE A 437 -18.67 -7.12 -1.51
N TRP A 438 -18.52 -7.04 -0.19
CA TRP A 438 -19.37 -6.26 0.70
C TRP A 438 -19.19 -4.75 0.50
N SER A 439 -20.29 -4.00 0.42
CA SER A 439 -20.21 -2.53 0.32
C SER A 439 -21.50 -1.89 0.81
N ASP A 440 -21.79 -2.03 2.11
CA ASP A 440 -22.87 -1.35 2.82
C ASP A 440 -24.25 -1.44 2.12
N ASN A 441 -24.64 -2.66 1.73
CA ASN A 441 -25.89 -2.98 1.02
C ASN A 441 -26.02 -2.41 -0.41
N ALA A 442 -24.98 -1.80 -0.99
CA ALA A 442 -25.05 -1.37 -2.38
C ALA A 442 -25.04 -2.57 -3.33
N ARG A 443 -26.02 -2.59 -4.23
CA ARG A 443 -26.05 -3.46 -5.41
C ARG A 443 -25.01 -2.97 -6.40
N LYS A 444 -24.44 -3.88 -7.19
CA LYS A 444 -23.52 -3.53 -8.28
C LYS A 444 -24.02 -4.06 -9.61
N GLU A 445 -24.03 -3.19 -10.61
CA GLU A 445 -24.11 -3.58 -12.01
C GLU A 445 -22.71 -3.59 -12.57
N ARG A 446 -22.35 -4.66 -13.30
CA ARG A 446 -20.98 -4.89 -13.75
C ARG A 446 -20.93 -5.15 -15.23
N PHE A 447 -19.96 -4.54 -15.87
CA PHE A 447 -19.74 -4.67 -17.30
C PHE A 447 -18.25 -4.69 -17.63
N ILE A 448 -17.91 -5.18 -18.82
CA ILE A 448 -16.56 -5.13 -19.37
C ILE A 448 -16.60 -4.57 -20.79
N ALA A 449 -15.61 -3.72 -21.09
CA ALA A 449 -15.29 -3.25 -22.43
C ALA A 449 -13.90 -3.78 -22.83
N LEU A 450 -13.81 -4.37 -24.03
CA LEU A 450 -12.55 -4.86 -24.60
C LEU A 450 -12.15 -4.04 -25.84
N PRO A 451 -10.87 -3.72 -26.03
CA PRO A 451 -10.38 -2.90 -27.14
C PRO A 451 -10.20 -3.69 -28.45
N SER A 452 -10.22 -5.02 -28.38
CA SER A 452 -10.06 -5.92 -29.54
C SER A 452 -10.88 -7.20 -29.35
N LYS A 453 -11.14 -7.91 -30.46
CA LYS A 453 -11.72 -9.25 -30.44
C LYS A 453 -10.69 -10.27 -29.93
N ALA A 454 -11.13 -11.28 -29.18
CA ALA A 454 -10.34 -12.43 -28.71
C ALA A 454 -8.98 -12.06 -28.08
N SER A 455 -9.00 -11.62 -26.83
CA SER A 455 -7.81 -11.01 -26.20
C SER A 455 -7.62 -11.35 -24.73
N VAL A 456 -8.62 -11.95 -24.09
CA VAL A 456 -8.52 -12.39 -22.70
C VAL A 456 -7.89 -13.79 -22.66
N GLN A 457 -6.91 -13.98 -21.79
CA GLN A 457 -6.36 -15.31 -21.51
C GLN A 457 -7.14 -15.93 -20.36
N PHE A 458 -7.83 -17.03 -20.65
CA PHE A 458 -8.59 -17.78 -19.67
C PHE A 458 -7.65 -18.57 -18.73
N SER A 459 -8.03 -18.65 -17.46
CA SER A 459 -7.40 -19.53 -16.48
C SER A 459 -8.47 -20.31 -15.73
N ARG A 460 -8.28 -21.64 -15.63
CA ARG A 460 -9.26 -22.54 -15.00
C ARG A 460 -9.22 -22.45 -13.48
N GLU A 461 -8.03 -22.35 -12.89
CA GLU A 461 -7.83 -22.30 -11.44
C GLU A 461 -7.31 -20.94 -10.92
N GLY A 462 -6.83 -20.07 -11.80
CA GLY A 462 -6.25 -18.78 -11.43
C GLY A 462 -7.01 -17.59 -12.01
N GLU A 463 -6.40 -16.40 -11.84
CA GLU A 463 -6.90 -15.14 -12.40
C GLU A 463 -6.72 -15.08 -13.92
N TRP A 464 -7.67 -14.43 -14.59
CA TRP A 464 -7.63 -14.21 -16.03
C TRP A 464 -6.73 -13.02 -16.39
N GLU A 465 -6.17 -13.01 -17.60
CA GLU A 465 -5.32 -11.90 -18.06
C GLU A 465 -6.00 -11.13 -19.19
N PHE A 466 -5.94 -9.80 -19.11
CA PHE A 466 -6.68 -8.90 -19.99
C PHE A 466 -5.72 -8.03 -20.80
N PRO A 467 -6.05 -7.68 -22.06
CA PRO A 467 -5.21 -6.79 -22.86
C PRO A 467 -5.25 -5.35 -22.33
N VAL A 468 -4.20 -4.58 -22.65
CA VAL A 468 -4.21 -3.11 -22.49
C VAL A 468 -5.37 -2.52 -23.26
N GLY A 469 -6.12 -1.64 -22.60
CA GLY A 469 -7.36 -1.01 -23.06
C GLY A 469 -8.63 -1.66 -22.54
N THR A 470 -8.52 -2.74 -21.75
CA THR A 470 -9.68 -3.31 -21.04
C THR A 470 -10.20 -2.32 -20.01
N VAL A 471 -11.54 -2.21 -19.91
CA VAL A 471 -12.21 -1.42 -18.86
C VAL A 471 -13.25 -2.27 -18.15
N LEU A 472 -13.06 -2.47 -16.85
CA LEU A 472 -14.10 -3.03 -15.98
C LEU A 472 -14.94 -1.90 -15.42
N ILE A 473 -16.24 -1.99 -15.62
CA ILE A 473 -17.20 -0.94 -15.30
C ILE A 473 -18.09 -1.46 -14.17
N LYS A 474 -18.19 -0.71 -13.08
CA LYS A 474 -19.02 -1.07 -11.93
C LYS A 474 -19.86 0.11 -11.48
N THR A 475 -21.17 0.02 -11.61
CA THR A 475 -22.09 1.05 -11.08
C THR A 475 -22.66 0.57 -9.75
N PHE A 476 -22.51 1.38 -8.71
CA PHE A 476 -23.02 1.09 -7.36
C PHE A 476 -24.38 1.74 -7.17
N LEU A 477 -25.36 0.95 -6.73
CA LEU A 477 -26.73 1.37 -6.52
C LEU A 477 -27.15 1.14 -5.07
N LEU A 478 -27.58 2.20 -4.40
CA LEU A 478 -28.08 2.14 -3.04
C LEU A 478 -29.61 2.03 -3.04
N PRO A 479 -30.21 1.03 -2.38
CA PRO A 479 -31.65 1.02 -2.12
C PRO A 479 -32.02 2.12 -1.13
N ILE A 480 -32.64 3.19 -1.62
CA ILE A 480 -33.03 4.36 -0.81
C ILE A 480 -34.43 4.20 -0.20
N ASP A 481 -35.22 3.25 -0.70
CA ASP A 481 -36.47 2.82 -0.09
C ASP A 481 -36.46 1.31 0.18
N GLN A 482 -36.39 0.98 1.46
CA GLN A 482 -36.38 -0.37 2.02
C GLN A 482 -37.63 -0.62 2.88
N SER A 483 -38.68 0.19 2.75
CA SER A 483 -39.89 0.09 3.59
C SER A 483 -40.66 -1.22 3.39
N ALA A 484 -40.42 -1.92 2.28
CA ALA A 484 -40.96 -3.25 2.00
C ALA A 484 -39.86 -4.32 2.15
N PRO A 485 -40.03 -5.33 3.03
CA PRO A 485 -39.07 -6.41 3.19
C PRO A 485 -38.79 -7.15 1.87
N GLY A 486 -37.51 -7.34 1.56
CA GLY A 486 -37.05 -8.17 0.44
C GLY A 486 -37.27 -7.61 -0.98
N LYS A 487 -37.89 -6.43 -1.14
CA LYS A 487 -38.17 -5.83 -2.47
C LYS A 487 -37.96 -4.31 -2.46
N PRO A 488 -36.71 -3.82 -2.45
CA PRO A 488 -36.44 -2.39 -2.59
C PRO A 488 -37.03 -1.88 -3.91
N LYS A 489 -37.82 -0.81 -3.84
CA LYS A 489 -38.54 -0.28 -5.02
C LYS A 489 -37.73 0.74 -5.80
N ASP A 490 -36.93 1.53 -5.08
CA ASP A 490 -36.17 2.65 -5.63
C ASP A 490 -34.68 2.50 -5.30
N PHE A 491 -33.86 2.61 -6.35
CA PHE A 491 -32.40 2.59 -6.25
C PHE A 491 -31.84 3.93 -6.71
N ARG A 492 -30.77 4.37 -6.06
CA ARG A 492 -30.00 5.53 -6.47
C ARG A 492 -28.59 5.11 -6.89
N ARG A 493 -28.18 5.49 -8.10
CA ARG A 493 -26.79 5.38 -8.55
C ARG A 493 -25.95 6.33 -7.72
N LEU A 494 -24.92 5.77 -7.07
CA LEU A 494 -23.97 6.49 -6.24
C LEU A 494 -22.77 6.91 -7.06
N GLU A 495 -22.12 5.91 -7.65
CA GLU A 495 -20.89 6.05 -8.42
C GLU A 495 -20.81 5.00 -9.52
N THR A 496 -20.09 5.33 -10.58
CA THR A 496 -19.57 4.37 -11.56
C THR A 496 -18.05 4.35 -11.43
N ARG A 497 -17.50 3.20 -11.03
CA ARG A 497 -16.06 2.97 -10.98
C ARG A 497 -15.60 2.29 -12.26
N LEU A 498 -14.58 2.86 -12.89
CA LEU A 498 -13.87 2.27 -14.02
C LEU A 498 -12.54 1.73 -13.53
N PHE A 499 -12.23 0.48 -13.78
CA PHE A 499 -10.90 -0.08 -13.58
C PHE A 499 -10.30 -0.33 -14.96
N VAL A 500 -9.31 0.48 -15.32
CA VAL A 500 -8.79 0.59 -16.68
C VAL A 500 -7.41 -0.02 -16.73
N HIS A 501 -7.18 -0.92 -17.69
CA HIS A 501 -5.86 -1.41 -18.02
C HIS A 501 -5.18 -0.43 -18.99
N GLY A 502 -4.49 0.57 -18.48
CA GLY A 502 -3.75 1.54 -19.28
C GLY A 502 -2.36 1.05 -19.70
N ARG A 503 -1.62 1.90 -20.41
CA ARG A 503 -0.22 1.59 -20.81
C ARG A 503 0.73 1.42 -19.62
N ALA A 504 0.47 2.14 -18.54
CA ALA A 504 1.25 2.09 -17.31
C ALA A 504 0.74 1.01 -16.32
N GLY A 505 -0.21 0.17 -16.74
CA GLY A 505 -0.86 -0.83 -15.88
C GLY A 505 -2.28 -0.41 -15.47
N TRP A 506 -2.78 -1.01 -14.39
CA TRP A 506 -4.17 -0.84 -13.95
C TRP A 506 -4.37 0.40 -13.07
N ALA A 507 -5.46 1.12 -13.30
CA ALA A 507 -5.87 2.27 -12.49
C ALA A 507 -7.39 2.31 -12.29
N GLY A 508 -7.83 2.70 -11.09
CA GLY A 508 -9.24 2.89 -10.75
C GLY A 508 -9.68 4.35 -10.85
N TYR A 509 -10.83 4.63 -11.46
CA TYR A 509 -11.42 5.95 -11.61
C TYR A 509 -12.86 5.96 -11.14
N THR A 510 -13.19 6.84 -10.19
CA THR A 510 -14.53 6.95 -9.60
C THR A 510 -15.28 8.13 -10.20
N TYR A 511 -16.46 7.90 -10.78
CA TYR A 511 -17.36 8.95 -11.27
C TYR A 511 -18.59 9.02 -10.35
N ILE A 512 -18.81 10.17 -9.69
CA ILE A 512 -19.93 10.35 -8.75
C ILE A 512 -21.16 10.85 -9.51
N TRP A 513 -22.29 10.17 -9.34
CA TRP A 513 -23.57 10.55 -9.94
C TRP A 513 -24.18 11.76 -9.25
N ASN A 514 -24.74 12.66 -10.04
CA ASN A 514 -25.45 13.82 -9.51
C ASN A 514 -26.82 13.44 -8.93
N LYS A 515 -27.50 14.41 -8.30
CA LYS A 515 -28.83 14.20 -7.71
C LYS A 515 -29.92 13.90 -8.75
N ALA A 516 -29.81 14.46 -9.95
CA ALA A 516 -30.77 14.24 -11.04
C ALA A 516 -30.63 12.88 -11.72
N GLN A 517 -29.54 12.14 -11.44
CA GLN A 517 -29.23 10.83 -12.01
C GLN A 517 -29.03 10.85 -13.54
N ASP A 518 -28.64 12.01 -14.07
CA ASP A 518 -28.46 12.27 -15.51
C ASP A 518 -27.00 12.47 -15.94
N SER A 519 -26.09 12.67 -14.97
CA SER A 519 -24.67 12.90 -15.20
C SER A 519 -23.82 12.42 -14.03
N ALA A 520 -22.57 12.09 -14.31
CA ALA A 520 -21.59 11.70 -13.31
C ALA A 520 -20.21 12.30 -13.63
N ARG A 521 -19.51 12.81 -12.62
CA ARG A 521 -18.22 13.52 -12.74
C ARG A 521 -17.08 12.77 -12.08
N LEU A 522 -15.89 12.83 -12.67
CA LEU A 522 -14.68 12.24 -12.12
C LEU A 522 -14.39 12.83 -10.73
N LEU A 523 -14.02 11.95 -9.80
CA LEU A 523 -13.60 12.31 -8.46
C LEU A 523 -12.08 12.51 -8.41
N GLU A 524 -11.64 13.66 -7.94
CA GLU A 524 -10.21 13.99 -7.82
C GLU A 524 -9.52 13.32 -6.62
N GLY A 525 -10.22 13.14 -5.50
CA GLY A 525 -9.66 12.61 -4.24
C GLY A 525 -10.62 11.69 -3.48
N ARG A 526 -10.66 11.78 -2.15
CA ARG A 526 -11.70 11.12 -1.33
C ARG A 526 -12.92 12.03 -1.22
N ALA A 527 -14.10 11.44 -1.11
CA ALA A 527 -15.31 12.16 -0.73
C ALA A 527 -16.22 11.28 0.13
N THR A 528 -17.14 11.90 0.85
CA THR A 528 -18.24 11.20 1.53
C THR A 528 -19.56 11.88 1.19
N GLN A 529 -20.65 11.13 1.24
CA GLN A 529 -21.99 11.68 1.09
C GLN A 529 -22.98 10.93 1.97
N GLU A 530 -23.88 11.68 2.59
CA GLU A 530 -24.98 11.12 3.37
C GLU A 530 -26.22 10.87 2.51
N PHE A 531 -26.88 9.75 2.77
CA PHE A 531 -28.12 9.34 2.13
C PHE A 531 -29.17 9.02 3.19
N THR A 532 -30.37 9.53 2.99
CA THR A 532 -31.54 9.18 3.79
C THR A 532 -32.21 7.95 3.19
N ILE A 533 -32.31 6.90 3.99
CA ILE A 533 -32.87 5.60 3.62
C ILE A 533 -34.18 5.42 4.37
N LYS A 534 -35.27 5.15 3.63
CA LYS A 534 -36.56 4.81 4.24
C LYS A 534 -36.55 3.34 4.63
N THR A 535 -36.88 3.04 5.87
CA THR A 535 -36.96 1.67 6.41
C THR A 535 -38.35 1.44 7.04
N PRO A 536 -38.74 0.19 7.35
CA PRO A 536 -39.99 -0.07 8.05
C PRO A 536 -40.08 0.62 9.42
N GLN A 537 -38.94 0.98 10.03
CA GLN A 537 -38.84 1.63 11.33
C GLN A 537 -38.71 3.17 11.27
N GLY A 538 -38.73 3.75 10.06
CA GLY A 538 -38.53 5.19 9.84
C GLY A 538 -37.35 5.49 8.92
N GLU A 539 -36.91 6.75 8.91
CA GLU A 539 -35.76 7.18 8.10
C GLU A 539 -34.45 6.97 8.87
N LYS A 540 -33.42 6.49 8.17
CA LYS A 540 -32.06 6.29 8.67
C LYS A 540 -31.07 7.04 7.77
N GLN A 541 -30.07 7.69 8.36
CA GLN A 541 -28.94 8.22 7.59
C GLN A 541 -27.89 7.13 7.38
N GLN A 542 -27.36 7.06 6.16
CA GLN A 542 -26.25 6.21 5.79
C GLN A 542 -25.19 7.03 5.05
N THR A 543 -23.96 7.02 5.56
CA THR A 543 -22.81 7.65 4.92
C THR A 543 -22.18 6.70 3.91
N TRP A 544 -21.99 7.18 2.68
CA TRP A 544 -21.26 6.47 1.63
C TRP A 544 -19.86 7.08 1.45
N PRO A 545 -18.79 6.28 1.54
CA PRO A 545 -17.43 6.72 1.24
C PRO A 545 -17.10 6.50 -0.24
N TYR A 546 -16.67 7.54 -0.94
CA TYR A 546 -16.11 7.44 -2.28
C TYR A 546 -14.58 7.35 -2.20
N PRO A 547 -13.98 6.24 -2.68
CA PRO A 547 -12.54 6.04 -2.63
C PRO A 547 -11.83 6.93 -3.66
N SER A 548 -10.64 7.40 -3.28
CA SER A 548 -9.68 8.00 -4.20
C SER A 548 -9.05 6.93 -5.11
N ARG A 549 -8.28 7.37 -6.11
CA ARG A 549 -7.48 6.48 -6.97
C ARG A 549 -6.53 5.60 -6.15
N ALA A 550 -5.87 6.20 -5.17
CA ALA A 550 -4.99 5.51 -4.23
C ALA A 550 -5.72 4.44 -3.40
N ASP A 551 -6.92 4.76 -2.89
CA ASP A 551 -7.73 3.79 -2.13
C ASP A 551 -8.11 2.58 -2.97
N CYS A 552 -8.40 2.76 -4.26
CA CYS A 552 -8.64 1.65 -5.17
C CYS A 552 -7.41 0.73 -5.22
N MET A 553 -6.21 1.30 -5.36
CA MET A 553 -4.98 0.52 -5.47
C MET A 553 -4.59 -0.18 -4.17
N ALA A 554 -5.14 0.24 -3.02
CA ALA A 554 -4.92 -0.45 -1.76
C ALA A 554 -5.41 -1.90 -1.73
N CYS A 555 -6.47 -2.20 -2.49
CA CYS A 555 -6.97 -3.57 -2.67
C CYS A 555 -6.51 -4.19 -4.00
N HIS A 556 -6.36 -3.36 -5.04
CA HIS A 556 -5.97 -3.80 -6.37
C HIS A 556 -4.44 -3.87 -6.51
N SER A 557 -3.81 -4.81 -5.79
CA SER A 557 -2.35 -4.93 -5.70
C SER A 557 -1.74 -5.90 -6.72
N LYS A 558 -0.41 -5.90 -6.85
CA LYS A 558 0.33 -6.88 -7.67
C LYS A 558 0.11 -8.32 -7.21
N ALA A 559 -0.10 -8.56 -5.91
CA ALA A 559 -0.32 -9.89 -5.34
C ALA A 559 -1.60 -10.55 -5.91
N GLU A 560 -2.60 -9.73 -6.25
CA GLU A 560 -3.87 -10.15 -6.85
C GLU A 560 -3.89 -10.01 -8.38
N LYS A 561 -2.73 -9.76 -9.01
CA LYS A 561 -2.63 -9.36 -10.43
C LYS A 561 -3.60 -8.22 -10.79
N PHE A 562 -3.88 -7.33 -9.83
CA PHE A 562 -4.74 -6.16 -9.92
C PHE A 562 -6.25 -6.43 -10.11
N VAL A 563 -6.70 -7.45 -10.82
CA VAL A 563 -8.13 -7.60 -11.18
C VAL A 563 -8.90 -8.44 -10.17
N LEU A 564 -9.62 -7.78 -9.27
CA LEU A 564 -10.42 -8.48 -8.27
C LEU A 564 -11.74 -9.03 -8.82
N GLY A 565 -11.96 -10.33 -8.65
CA GLY A 565 -13.23 -11.01 -8.92
C GLY A 565 -13.47 -11.41 -10.38
N TRP A 566 -12.42 -11.43 -11.21
CA TRP A 566 -12.44 -12.02 -12.56
C TRP A 566 -11.64 -13.33 -12.59
N ASN A 567 -12.24 -14.36 -12.01
CA ASN A 567 -11.72 -15.72 -12.07
C ASN A 567 -12.85 -16.70 -12.33
N THR A 568 -12.47 -17.93 -12.66
CA THR A 568 -13.42 -19.01 -12.98
C THR A 568 -14.38 -19.29 -11.83
N LEU A 569 -13.94 -19.20 -10.57
CA LEU A 569 -14.79 -19.43 -9.40
C LEU A 569 -15.94 -18.40 -9.28
N GLN A 570 -15.69 -17.13 -9.61
CA GLN A 570 -16.72 -16.09 -9.62
C GLN A 570 -17.67 -16.18 -10.81
N LEU A 571 -17.11 -16.48 -11.98
CA LEU A 571 -17.80 -16.35 -13.25
C LEU A 571 -18.44 -17.65 -13.71
N ASN A 572 -18.15 -18.81 -13.10
CA ASN A 572 -18.85 -20.04 -13.44
C ASN A 572 -20.26 -20.04 -12.85
N ARG A 573 -21.21 -19.43 -13.58
CA ARG A 573 -22.63 -19.35 -13.22
C ARG A 573 -23.51 -19.05 -14.44
N PRO A 574 -24.82 -19.32 -14.39
CA PRO A 574 -25.75 -18.85 -15.40
C PRO A 574 -25.82 -17.32 -15.44
N VAL A 575 -25.89 -16.79 -16.66
CA VAL A 575 -26.18 -15.39 -16.93
C VAL A 575 -27.61 -15.05 -16.51
N ALA A 576 -27.86 -13.81 -16.07
CA ALA A 576 -29.21 -13.31 -15.83
C ALA A 576 -30.07 -13.37 -17.10
N GLU A 577 -31.37 -13.66 -16.93
CA GLU A 577 -32.37 -13.76 -18.00
C GLU A 577 -32.47 -12.51 -18.90
N ALA A 578 -32.02 -11.36 -18.39
CA ALA A 578 -31.92 -10.09 -19.12
C ALA A 578 -30.97 -10.12 -20.35
N LEU A 579 -30.09 -11.12 -20.48
CA LEU A 579 -29.26 -11.35 -21.66
C LEU A 579 -29.83 -12.39 -22.64
N GLY A 580 -31.07 -12.84 -22.44
CA GLY A 580 -31.82 -13.60 -23.45
C GLY A 580 -31.64 -15.13 -23.41
N ALA A 581 -30.76 -15.68 -22.56
CA ALA A 581 -30.68 -17.12 -22.30
C ALA A 581 -30.11 -17.42 -20.91
N LYS A 582 -30.60 -18.49 -20.24
CA LYS A 582 -29.99 -19.06 -19.02
C LYS A 582 -28.77 -19.94 -19.34
N GLN A 583 -27.83 -19.41 -20.12
CA GLN A 583 -26.56 -20.11 -20.39
C GLN A 583 -25.50 -19.71 -19.37
N ASN A 584 -24.48 -20.54 -19.20
CA ASN A 584 -23.33 -20.21 -18.37
C ASN A 584 -22.56 -19.02 -18.98
N GLN A 585 -22.13 -18.04 -18.16
CA GLN A 585 -21.50 -16.82 -18.67
C GLN A 585 -20.10 -17.06 -19.26
N ILE A 586 -19.36 -18.08 -18.82
CA ILE A 586 -18.08 -18.45 -19.43
C ILE A 586 -18.31 -19.02 -20.84
N ALA A 587 -19.34 -19.85 -21.03
CA ALA A 587 -19.78 -20.29 -22.36
C ALA A 587 -20.12 -19.09 -23.25
N PHE A 588 -20.93 -18.18 -22.70
CA PHE A 588 -21.34 -16.99 -23.42
C PHE A 588 -20.12 -16.19 -23.88
N PHE A 589 -19.14 -15.95 -23.01
CA PHE A 589 -17.89 -15.30 -23.41
C PHE A 589 -17.14 -16.07 -24.51
N ALA A 590 -17.06 -17.40 -24.42
CA ALA A 590 -16.41 -18.21 -25.45
C ALA A 590 -17.12 -18.09 -26.82
N GLU A 591 -18.46 -18.23 -26.84
CA GLU A 591 -19.29 -18.07 -28.05
C GLU A 591 -19.18 -16.67 -28.67
N GLN A 592 -18.99 -15.64 -27.84
CA GLN A 592 -18.78 -14.27 -28.33
C GLN A 592 -17.36 -14.03 -28.85
N GLY A 593 -16.42 -14.97 -28.72
CA GLY A 593 -15.02 -14.77 -29.12
C GLY A 593 -14.24 -13.88 -28.15
N PHE A 594 -14.55 -13.95 -26.86
CA PHE A 594 -13.91 -13.16 -25.79
C PHE A 594 -12.47 -13.61 -25.49
N PHE A 595 -12.24 -14.92 -25.53
CA PHE A 595 -10.96 -15.54 -25.21
C PHE A 595 -10.03 -15.61 -26.41
N SER A 596 -8.73 -15.52 -26.14
CA SER A 596 -7.69 -15.83 -27.13
C SER A 596 -7.83 -17.27 -27.60
N GLN A 597 -7.66 -17.55 -28.90
CA GLN A 597 -7.90 -18.88 -29.48
C GLN A 597 -7.17 -20.01 -28.75
N ASP A 598 -5.93 -19.76 -28.33
CA ASP A 598 -5.09 -20.75 -27.63
C ASP A 598 -5.55 -21.07 -26.20
N THR A 599 -6.46 -20.25 -25.65
CA THR A 599 -6.95 -20.35 -24.27
C THR A 599 -8.45 -20.59 -24.18
N ALA A 600 -9.14 -20.69 -25.32
CA ALA A 600 -10.60 -20.80 -25.34
C ALA A 600 -11.06 -22.10 -24.64
N PRO A 601 -11.96 -22.03 -23.64
CA PRO A 601 -12.56 -23.23 -23.07
C PRO A 601 -13.44 -23.92 -24.11
N SER A 602 -13.54 -25.25 -24.08
CA SER A 602 -14.43 -26.00 -24.98
C SER A 602 -15.89 -25.59 -24.78
N GLU A 603 -16.66 -25.50 -25.88
CA GLU A 603 -18.10 -25.15 -25.87
C GLU A 603 -18.95 -26.01 -24.91
N THR A 604 -18.46 -27.19 -24.51
CA THR A 604 -19.17 -28.16 -23.66
C THR A 604 -18.92 -28.05 -22.15
N ALA A 605 -18.03 -27.18 -21.66
CA ALA A 605 -17.59 -27.16 -20.25
C ALA A 605 -18.56 -26.45 -19.28
N LEU A 606 -19.86 -26.77 -19.29
CA LEU A 606 -20.94 -25.90 -18.80
C LEU A 606 -21.74 -26.44 -17.61
N SER A 607 -21.07 -27.11 -16.68
CA SER A 607 -21.64 -27.52 -15.38
C SER A 607 -20.65 -27.26 -14.22
N GLU A 608 -21.14 -27.11 -12.98
CA GLU A 608 -20.28 -27.06 -11.78
C GLU A 608 -19.38 -28.31 -11.65
N SER A 609 -19.74 -29.42 -12.29
CA SER A 609 -18.92 -30.63 -12.35
C SER A 609 -17.70 -30.52 -13.26
N GLU A 610 -17.65 -29.53 -14.15
CA GLU A 610 -16.59 -29.39 -15.15
C GLU A 610 -15.68 -28.19 -14.89
N LEU A 611 -16.19 -27.13 -14.26
CA LEU A 611 -15.42 -25.96 -13.83
C LEU A 611 -15.71 -25.65 -12.35
N PRO A 612 -14.73 -25.18 -11.58
CA PRO A 612 -14.96 -24.83 -10.19
C PRO A 612 -15.83 -23.57 -10.07
N ALA A 613 -16.66 -23.48 -9.03
CA ALA A 613 -17.50 -22.31 -8.72
C ALA A 613 -17.56 -22.05 -7.21
N TYR A 614 -17.62 -20.77 -6.81
CA TYR A 614 -18.07 -20.42 -5.47
C TYR A 614 -19.56 -20.78 -5.31
N PRO A 615 -20.00 -21.15 -4.08
CA PRO A 615 -21.42 -21.34 -3.85
C PRO A 615 -22.16 -20.00 -4.03
N ALA A 616 -23.27 -20.01 -4.75
CA ALA A 616 -24.15 -18.85 -4.81
C ALA A 616 -24.75 -18.57 -3.42
N LEU A 617 -24.88 -17.29 -3.06
CA LEU A 617 -25.61 -16.89 -1.86
C LEU A 617 -27.09 -17.25 -2.03
N ARG A 618 -27.64 -18.04 -1.10
CA ARG A 618 -29.08 -18.35 -1.06
C ARG A 618 -29.87 -17.11 -0.66
N THR A 619 -31.03 -16.90 -1.25
CA THR A 619 -31.99 -15.89 -0.83
C THR A 619 -32.51 -16.18 0.58
N ALA A 620 -33.01 -15.16 1.28
CA ALA A 620 -33.61 -15.35 2.62
C ALA A 620 -34.77 -16.36 2.61
N GLU A 621 -35.46 -16.50 1.48
CA GLU A 621 -36.55 -17.46 1.26
C GLU A 621 -36.00 -18.90 1.11
N GLU A 622 -34.85 -19.07 0.42
CA GLU A 622 -34.13 -20.34 0.31
C GLU A 622 -33.43 -20.75 1.62
N GLU A 623 -32.92 -19.78 2.38
CA GLU A 623 -32.39 -19.99 3.74
C GLU A 623 -33.49 -20.44 4.72
N ALA A 624 -34.70 -19.88 4.60
CA ALA A 624 -35.84 -20.25 5.43
C ALA A 624 -36.46 -21.61 5.04
N ALA A 625 -36.36 -22.00 3.76
CA ALA A 625 -36.92 -23.25 3.25
C ALA A 625 -36.05 -24.49 3.53
N ALA A 626 -34.73 -24.31 3.68
CA ALA A 626 -33.81 -25.37 4.06
C ALA A 626 -32.64 -24.80 4.89
N ALA A 627 -32.44 -25.30 6.11
CA ALA A 627 -31.25 -24.99 6.88
C ALA A 627 -30.01 -25.24 6.01
N MET A 628 -29.09 -24.27 5.96
CA MET A 628 -27.83 -24.44 5.21
C MET A 628 -27.10 -25.66 5.80
N ASP A 629 -26.83 -26.67 4.96
CA ASP A 629 -26.01 -27.80 5.40
C ASP A 629 -24.57 -27.34 5.69
N ALA A 630 -23.85 -28.11 6.51
CA ALA A 630 -22.52 -27.74 6.97
C ALA A 630 -21.50 -27.53 5.84
N MET A 631 -21.68 -28.24 4.71
CA MET A 631 -20.80 -28.13 3.54
C MET A 631 -21.04 -26.80 2.81
N HIS A 632 -22.29 -26.37 2.68
CA HIS A 632 -22.63 -25.08 2.08
C HIS A 632 -22.16 -23.90 2.95
N VAL A 633 -22.30 -24.01 4.28
CA VAL A 633 -21.77 -23.01 5.24
C VAL A 633 -20.25 -22.87 5.10
N ASP A 634 -19.51 -23.98 5.07
CA ASP A 634 -18.05 -23.96 4.90
C ASP A 634 -17.62 -23.34 3.58
N ARG A 635 -18.20 -23.79 2.46
CA ARG A 635 -17.88 -23.23 1.14
C ARG A 635 -18.19 -21.73 1.08
N TYR A 636 -19.32 -21.28 1.63
CA TYR A 636 -19.68 -19.86 1.56
C TYR A 636 -18.78 -19.00 2.46
N ALA A 637 -18.51 -19.44 3.69
CA ALA A 637 -17.61 -18.73 4.60
C ALA A 637 -16.22 -18.51 3.97
N ARG A 638 -15.67 -19.55 3.35
CA ARG A 638 -14.39 -19.47 2.62
C ARG A 638 -14.46 -18.54 1.41
N ALA A 639 -15.52 -18.62 0.61
CA ALA A 639 -15.66 -17.76 -0.57
C ALA A 639 -15.82 -16.29 -0.16
N TRP A 640 -16.50 -16.02 0.96
CA TRP A 640 -16.62 -14.68 1.50
C TRP A 640 -15.27 -14.16 2.01
N LEU A 641 -14.48 -14.98 2.72
CA LEU A 641 -13.13 -14.62 3.19
C LEU A 641 -12.17 -14.33 2.05
N GLU A 642 -12.20 -15.15 0.99
CA GLU A 642 -11.45 -14.91 -0.24
C GLU A 642 -11.80 -13.52 -0.83
N VAL A 643 -13.08 -13.31 -1.12
CA VAL A 643 -13.56 -12.12 -1.83
C VAL A 643 -13.34 -10.83 -1.02
N ASN A 644 -13.39 -10.88 0.32
CA ASN A 644 -13.36 -9.68 1.17
C ASN A 644 -12.05 -9.49 1.95
N CYS A 645 -11.22 -10.53 2.09
CA CYS A 645 -10.05 -10.48 2.98
C CYS A 645 -8.75 -11.01 2.35
N ALA A 646 -8.79 -11.98 1.44
CA ALA A 646 -7.57 -12.63 0.94
C ALA A 646 -6.64 -11.69 0.17
N MET A 647 -7.17 -10.66 -0.49
CA MET A 647 -6.35 -9.62 -1.16
C MET A 647 -5.27 -8.99 -0.27
N CYS A 648 -5.52 -8.94 1.04
CA CYS A 648 -4.52 -8.53 2.03
C CYS A 648 -3.90 -9.74 2.72
N HIS A 649 -4.68 -10.78 2.99
CA HIS A 649 -4.30 -11.95 3.77
C HIS A 649 -4.00 -13.16 2.88
N GLN A 650 -2.99 -13.02 2.03
CA GLN A 650 -2.38 -14.08 1.23
C GLN A 650 -0.84 -13.93 1.31
N PRO A 651 -0.02 -14.95 0.98
CA PRO A 651 1.42 -14.95 1.27
C PRO A 651 2.20 -13.72 0.77
N ASP A 652 1.81 -13.18 -0.38
CA ASP A 652 2.42 -12.00 -1.02
C ASP A 652 1.59 -10.71 -0.80
N GLY A 653 0.49 -10.81 -0.06
CA GLY A 653 -0.38 -9.70 0.32
C GLY A 653 0.18 -8.92 1.52
N ILE A 654 -0.29 -7.68 1.67
CA ILE A 654 0.20 -6.72 2.68
C ILE A 654 0.07 -7.21 4.13
N ALA A 655 -0.86 -8.14 4.39
CA ALA A 655 -1.11 -8.74 5.70
C ALA A 655 -0.95 -10.28 5.65
N GLY A 656 -0.18 -10.76 4.68
CA GLY A 656 0.13 -12.17 4.45
C GLY A 656 1.11 -12.76 5.44
N LYS A 657 2.03 -11.94 5.96
CA LYS A 657 3.03 -12.34 6.95
C LYS A 657 2.83 -11.52 8.21
N VAL A 658 2.61 -12.19 9.33
CA VAL A 658 2.53 -11.55 10.64
C VAL A 658 3.50 -12.30 11.55
N GLY A 659 4.65 -11.68 11.84
CA GLY A 659 5.79 -12.36 12.47
C GLY A 659 6.46 -13.36 11.52
N SER A 660 6.76 -14.57 12.00
CA SER A 660 7.34 -15.67 11.19
C SER A 660 6.30 -16.55 10.49
N GLU A 661 5.01 -16.28 10.65
CA GLU A 661 3.91 -17.14 10.20
C GLU A 661 3.06 -16.47 9.12
N THR A 662 2.62 -17.27 8.15
CA THR A 662 1.82 -16.82 6.99
C THR A 662 0.33 -17.00 7.26
N VAL A 663 -0.49 -16.01 6.88
CA VAL A 663 -1.95 -16.11 6.76
C VAL A 663 -2.29 -16.22 5.28
N ASP A 664 -3.15 -17.19 4.95
CA ASP A 664 -3.64 -17.37 3.58
C ASP A 664 -5.12 -17.72 3.60
N LEU A 665 -5.95 -16.72 3.28
CA LEU A 665 -7.41 -16.83 3.27
C LEU A 665 -7.97 -17.22 1.91
N ARG A 666 -7.12 -17.61 0.95
CA ARG A 666 -7.57 -17.99 -0.39
C ARG A 666 -8.52 -19.18 -0.34
N TYR A 667 -9.50 -19.19 -1.24
CA TYR A 667 -10.59 -20.18 -1.18
C TYR A 667 -10.07 -21.63 -1.27
N ALA A 668 -9.04 -21.84 -2.09
CA ALA A 668 -8.44 -23.14 -2.32
C ALA A 668 -7.49 -23.59 -1.20
N THR A 669 -7.13 -22.70 -0.26
CA THR A 669 -6.18 -23.03 0.81
C THR A 669 -6.82 -24.02 1.80
N PRO A 670 -6.16 -25.17 2.08
CA PRO A 670 -6.65 -26.11 3.08
C PRO A 670 -6.83 -25.42 4.43
N LEU A 671 -7.88 -25.80 5.16
CA LEU A 671 -8.27 -25.12 6.41
C LEU A 671 -7.11 -24.99 7.41
N GLN A 672 -6.34 -26.06 7.54
CA GLN A 672 -5.25 -26.21 8.48
C GLN A 672 -4.00 -25.40 8.05
N GLU A 673 -3.93 -25.02 6.77
CA GLU A 673 -2.83 -24.27 6.18
C GLU A 673 -3.11 -22.76 6.14
N MET A 674 -4.36 -22.33 6.39
CA MET A 674 -4.73 -20.91 6.39
C MET A 674 -3.99 -20.06 7.45
N GLY A 675 -3.35 -20.69 8.44
CA GLY A 675 -2.55 -19.98 9.45
C GLY A 675 -3.37 -19.14 10.44
N ILE A 676 -4.65 -19.49 10.65
CA ILE A 676 -5.58 -18.75 11.53
C ILE A 676 -6.06 -19.55 12.76
N PHE A 677 -5.87 -20.87 12.78
CA PHE A 677 -6.36 -21.75 13.85
C PHE A 677 -5.56 -21.61 15.13
N ARG A 678 -6.22 -21.28 16.25
CA ARG A 678 -5.59 -21.13 17.59
C ARG A 678 -4.42 -20.13 17.63
N ARG A 679 -4.26 -19.35 16.57
CA ARG A 679 -3.29 -18.29 16.47
C ARG A 679 -3.73 -17.15 17.38
N PRO A 680 -2.91 -16.66 18.32
CA PRO A 680 -3.27 -15.47 19.10
C PRO A 680 -3.59 -14.29 18.17
N PRO A 681 -4.64 -13.49 18.45
CA PRO A 681 -4.91 -12.27 17.71
C PRO A 681 -3.69 -11.36 17.71
N GLY A 682 -3.46 -10.69 16.57
CA GLY A 682 -2.44 -9.66 16.46
C GLY A 682 -2.78 -8.41 17.26
N GLN A 683 -1.97 -7.36 17.08
CA GLN A 683 -2.17 -6.11 17.80
C GLN A 683 -3.54 -5.49 17.54
N GLY A 684 -4.04 -4.86 18.60
CA GLY A 684 -5.34 -4.23 18.61
C GLY A 684 -6.53 -5.20 18.68
N GLN A 685 -6.30 -6.41 19.20
CA GLN A 685 -7.33 -7.39 19.55
C GLN A 685 -8.63 -6.74 20.07
N LEU A 686 -9.75 -7.12 19.46
CA LEU A 686 -11.10 -6.72 19.87
C LEU A 686 -11.78 -7.80 20.74
N SER A 687 -11.38 -9.05 20.59
CA SER A 687 -11.90 -10.18 21.34
C SER A 687 -11.32 -10.28 22.77
N PRO A 688 -11.91 -11.08 23.67
CA PRO A 688 -11.39 -11.28 25.04
C PRO A 688 -9.97 -11.85 25.08
N GLN A 689 -9.18 -11.53 26.12
CA GLN A 689 -7.84 -12.12 26.30
C GLN A 689 -7.88 -13.66 26.26
N GLY A 690 -6.85 -14.27 25.67
CA GLY A 690 -6.78 -15.73 25.47
C GLY A 690 -7.56 -16.26 24.26
N SER A 691 -8.16 -15.37 23.45
CA SER A 691 -8.78 -15.72 22.16
C SER A 691 -7.76 -16.16 21.11
N ALA A 692 -8.29 -16.59 19.96
CA ALA A 692 -7.54 -16.83 18.73
C ALA A 692 -8.08 -15.99 17.56
N VAL A 693 -7.32 -15.88 16.47
CA VAL A 693 -7.80 -15.36 15.18
C VAL A 693 -9.07 -16.12 14.78
N LEU A 694 -8.97 -17.45 14.82
CA LEU A 694 -10.10 -18.37 14.80
C LEU A 694 -9.96 -19.39 15.94
N ALA A 695 -10.93 -19.40 16.86
CA ALA A 695 -11.08 -20.39 17.92
C ALA A 695 -12.14 -21.44 17.52
N PRO A 696 -11.74 -22.69 17.20
CA PRO A 696 -12.67 -23.70 16.69
C PRO A 696 -13.79 -24.00 17.68
N GLY A 697 -15.04 -23.96 17.23
CA GLY A 697 -16.22 -24.18 18.06
C GLY A 697 -16.63 -22.98 18.94
N ASP A 698 -15.82 -21.92 19.00
CA ASP A 698 -16.01 -20.80 19.94
C ASP A 698 -15.96 -19.43 19.23
N PRO A 699 -17.12 -18.94 18.73
CA PRO A 699 -17.19 -17.64 18.10
C PRO A 699 -16.88 -16.47 19.03
N ALA A 700 -17.17 -16.59 20.34
CA ALA A 700 -16.94 -15.51 21.29
C ALA A 700 -15.45 -15.20 21.48
N HIS A 701 -14.61 -16.24 21.33
CA HIS A 701 -13.15 -16.14 21.40
C HIS A 701 -12.47 -16.16 20.01
N SER A 702 -13.21 -15.84 18.94
CA SER A 702 -12.68 -15.75 17.57
C SER A 702 -12.60 -14.29 17.11
N GLU A 703 -11.39 -13.73 17.07
CA GLU A 703 -11.13 -12.32 16.68
C GLU A 703 -11.70 -11.97 15.30
N LEU A 704 -11.67 -12.92 14.35
CA LEU A 704 -12.22 -12.74 13.01
C LEU A 704 -13.66 -12.20 13.06
N LEU A 705 -14.51 -12.75 13.94
CA LEU A 705 -15.91 -12.34 14.04
C LEU A 705 -16.05 -10.94 14.65
N HIS A 706 -15.24 -10.61 15.65
CA HIS A 706 -15.22 -9.29 16.29
C HIS A 706 -14.81 -8.19 15.30
N ARG A 707 -13.80 -8.44 14.46
CA ARG A 707 -13.36 -7.48 13.43
C ARG A 707 -14.40 -7.27 12.34
N LEU A 708 -15.09 -8.32 11.94
CA LEU A 708 -16.16 -8.27 10.94
C LEU A 708 -17.41 -7.54 11.44
N GLY A 709 -17.76 -7.74 12.70
CA GLY A 709 -18.93 -7.11 13.35
C GLY A 709 -18.70 -5.68 13.86
N SER A 710 -17.45 -5.24 13.95
CA SER A 710 -17.10 -3.91 14.50
C SER A 710 -16.84 -2.88 13.40
N ARG A 711 -17.13 -1.60 13.65
CA ARG A 711 -16.76 -0.50 12.76
C ARG A 711 -15.90 0.52 13.50
N GLY A 712 -14.75 0.88 12.93
CA GLY A 712 -13.73 1.72 13.57
C GLY A 712 -12.28 1.38 13.17
N PRO A 713 -11.27 1.89 13.91
CA PRO A 713 -9.85 1.86 13.52
C PRO A 713 -9.20 0.47 13.32
N ARG A 714 -9.92 -0.62 13.57
CA ARG A 714 -9.44 -2.01 13.49
C ARG A 714 -10.45 -2.96 12.84
N GLN A 715 -11.47 -2.39 12.19
CA GLN A 715 -12.48 -3.15 11.47
C GLN A 715 -11.86 -3.92 10.31
N MET A 716 -12.54 -5.00 9.89
CA MET A 716 -12.27 -5.66 8.63
C MET A 716 -13.58 -5.79 7.82
N PRO A 717 -13.57 -5.46 6.51
CA PRO A 717 -12.49 -4.83 5.75
C PRO A 717 -12.15 -3.39 6.21
N PRO A 718 -10.90 -2.93 6.08
CA PRO A 718 -10.43 -1.67 6.67
C PRO A 718 -10.87 -0.42 5.89
N LEU A 719 -11.31 -0.58 4.64
CA LEU A 719 -11.66 0.52 3.74
C LEU A 719 -13.08 0.33 3.18
N ALA A 720 -13.67 1.44 2.73
CA ALA A 720 -14.89 1.51 1.93
C ALA A 720 -16.14 0.79 2.50
N THR A 721 -16.20 0.58 3.82
CA THR A 721 -17.36 0.00 4.52
C THR A 721 -17.62 0.71 5.85
N ASN A 722 -18.89 1.01 6.13
CA ASN A 722 -19.39 1.65 7.34
C ASN A 722 -20.44 0.80 8.06
N LEU A 723 -20.91 -0.30 7.45
CA LEU A 723 -21.89 -1.21 8.03
C LEU A 723 -21.34 -2.64 8.12
N PRO A 724 -21.59 -3.38 9.22
CA PRO A 724 -21.40 -4.83 9.30
C PRO A 724 -22.13 -5.58 8.17
N ASP A 725 -21.52 -6.66 7.67
CA ASP A 725 -22.21 -7.62 6.81
C ASP A 725 -22.91 -8.65 7.70
N ASP A 726 -24.10 -8.32 8.21
CA ASP A 726 -24.82 -9.14 9.18
C ASP A 726 -25.10 -10.57 8.67
N THR A 727 -25.24 -10.74 7.35
CA THR A 727 -25.46 -12.07 6.76
C THR A 727 -24.18 -12.89 6.78
N ALA A 728 -23.07 -12.33 6.32
CA ALA A 728 -21.79 -13.01 6.40
C ALA A 728 -21.36 -13.27 7.86
N THR A 729 -21.57 -12.32 8.77
CA THR A 729 -21.28 -12.50 10.20
C THR A 729 -22.01 -13.71 10.76
N ARG A 730 -23.31 -13.90 10.47
CA ARG A 730 -24.06 -15.10 10.87
C ARG A 730 -23.49 -16.39 10.27
N ILE A 731 -23.16 -16.38 8.98
CA ILE A 731 -22.63 -17.58 8.30
C ILE A 731 -21.24 -17.94 8.84
N LEU A 732 -20.36 -16.95 9.06
CA LEU A 732 -19.05 -17.18 9.64
C LEU A 732 -19.14 -17.61 11.11
N GLU A 733 -20.12 -17.12 11.87
CA GLU A 733 -20.38 -17.63 13.22
C GLU A 733 -20.75 -19.13 13.18
N GLN A 734 -21.67 -19.52 12.29
CA GLN A 734 -22.03 -20.93 12.10
C GLN A 734 -20.85 -21.78 11.65
N TRP A 735 -20.04 -21.24 10.74
CA TRP A 735 -18.82 -21.89 10.26
C TRP A 735 -17.82 -22.12 11.39
N ILE A 736 -17.56 -21.11 12.24
CA ILE A 736 -16.67 -21.24 13.40
C ILE A 736 -17.20 -22.31 14.36
N ARG A 737 -18.51 -22.34 14.63
CA ARG A 737 -19.14 -23.36 15.50
C ARG A 737 -18.96 -24.78 14.96
N SER A 738 -18.91 -24.96 13.64
CA SER A 738 -18.74 -26.28 13.02
C SER A 738 -17.29 -26.76 12.97
N GLN A 739 -16.31 -25.87 13.19
CA GLN A 739 -14.90 -26.24 13.14
C GLN A 739 -14.46 -27.07 14.35
N LYS A 740 -13.62 -28.08 14.08
CA LYS A 740 -12.97 -28.91 15.10
C LYS A 740 -11.49 -28.55 15.21
N ALA A 741 -10.89 -28.80 16.37
CA ALA A 741 -9.45 -28.62 16.54
C ALA A 741 -8.65 -29.62 15.68
N PRO A 742 -7.53 -29.21 15.05
CA PRO A 742 -6.63 -30.14 14.36
C PRO A 742 -6.15 -31.25 15.32
N GLY A 743 -6.25 -32.51 14.92
CA GLY A 743 -5.80 -33.68 15.72
C GLY A 743 -6.91 -34.51 16.39
N GLN A 744 -8.19 -34.22 16.14
CA GLN A 744 -9.30 -35.12 16.47
C GLN A 744 -9.92 -35.70 15.19
N GLU A 745 -9.23 -36.65 14.54
CA GLU A 745 -9.86 -37.50 13.53
C GLU A 745 -10.55 -38.72 14.17
N ASN A 746 -11.66 -39.11 13.55
CA ASN A 746 -12.69 -40.04 13.99
C ASN A 746 -12.20 -41.31 14.71
N SER A 747 -12.50 -41.42 16.00
CA SER A 747 -12.78 -42.71 16.64
C SER A 747 -14.26 -43.06 16.42
N GLY A 748 -14.58 -43.70 15.29
CA GLY A 748 -15.89 -44.32 15.07
C GLY A 748 -16.44 -44.09 13.67
N GLU A 749 -16.20 -45.03 12.76
CA GLU A 749 -17.07 -46.17 12.47
C GLU A 749 -16.28 -47.13 11.56
N ARG A 750 -16.26 -48.42 11.93
CA ARG A 750 -15.84 -49.53 11.07
C ARG A 750 -17.06 -50.15 10.43
#